data_AF-A0A6B3ESI8-F1
#
_entry.id   AF-A0A6B3ESI8-F1
#
_cell.length_a   1.000
_cell.length_b   1.000
_cell.length_c   1.000
_cell.angle_alpha   90.00
_cell.angle_beta   90.00
_cell.angle_gamma   90.00
#
_symmetry.space_group_name_H-M   'P 1'
#
loop_
_entity.id
_entity.type
_entity.pdbx_description
1 polymer ?
#
loop_
_entity_poly.entity_id
_entity_poly.type
_entity_poly.pdbx_seq_one_letter_code
_entity_poly.pdbx_strand_id
1 'polypeptide(L)'
;MQPFLHRPVLTLGAAVALAATTLLGPLPAQTARAASETVVEVTAFGADPTGRSDSAAAVAKAVRHARTVEGPVRIVFPHGTYQIYPERAEVRELYVSNTVGADQFYKDKRIGVLLEDMDDVTVDGDGSQLQFHGLMTAFAAIRSHHVAVRNFSFDYTAPKVVDATVSESGVTDGHAYRVLKIPAGSGFSVGDREVTWLGETSPVTGRPYWSGVNGMQYTQIHDPAAKRTWRGSNPLFDDVASMTDLGDRKLRIDYSTGAEPDDRGLVYQMRQTTRDTPSALFWESKDVTVEGLKARYLHGFGFVGQLSENVTIKGNQFRTDPASGRTTAGFADFVQMSGVKGQVNITDNVFDGAHDDAINIHGTYLEVTGRPAPNALSLEYMHNETAGFPQFHPGDTVEIVDKRTMLPVPGVTARAVSVDGPSGQDHDKSLTSMVVTLDQPVPDSVTARDFVVENTTYTPSVEISGNTFRDIPTRGVLVTTRKPVVIEDNVFDGMSMAGVFISSDAYQWYESGPVTDVLIRRNTFQRPASPVIFVEPTSQTVDPAHPVHRNIRVEENTFRTGDVRLLDAKSVGGITFTSNKVARLDRNTAFAAEAENVCPAPGATTSVRTVTTASPYFTSLFSYRGSSGAVISHNAFDNGLNLRADLDATDPDQVTGDEVVNGADHVLPLLPTTGYTSSNEAVAAVDPTGRVTAGSAGTAVITPVTHSQLGDTTGVPVELTVGADPASPACAKALGPDTDALSVTRDP
;
A
#
# COMPACT_ATOMS: atom_id res chain seq x y z
N MET A 1 -66.92 -9.78 23.93
CA MET A 1 -68.07 -9.07 23.32
C MET A 1 -67.77 -7.58 23.31
N GLN A 2 -67.78 -7.01 22.10
CA GLN A 2 -67.83 -5.59 21.72
C GLN A 2 -69.09 -4.85 22.26
N PRO A 3 -69.36 -3.57 21.94
CA PRO A 3 -68.53 -2.34 21.86
C PRO A 3 -69.32 -1.06 22.31
N PHE A 4 -68.82 0.18 22.10
CA PHE A 4 -69.36 1.14 21.10
C PHE A 4 -68.64 2.51 21.08
N LEU A 5 -68.78 3.18 19.92
CA LEU A 5 -67.98 4.27 19.33
C LEU A 5 -68.44 5.70 19.65
N HIS A 6 -67.52 6.67 19.48
CA HIS A 6 -67.76 7.89 18.68
C HIS A 6 -66.44 8.52 18.13
N ARG A 7 -66.55 9.16 16.95
CA ARG A 7 -65.60 10.00 16.17
C ARG A 7 -66.08 11.49 16.24
N PRO A 8 -65.41 12.58 15.75
CA PRO A 8 -64.42 12.66 14.64
C PRO A 8 -63.32 13.79 14.73
N VAL A 9 -62.57 13.92 13.60
CA VAL A 9 -61.70 15.03 13.10
C VAL A 9 -60.21 14.99 13.51
N LEU A 10 -59.29 14.84 12.54
CA LEU A 10 -57.84 14.90 12.74
C LEU A 10 -57.15 15.81 11.70
N THR A 11 -56.38 16.77 12.21
CA THR A 11 -55.31 17.52 11.54
C THR A 11 -54.00 17.27 12.32
N LEU A 12 -52.89 17.18 11.57
CA LEU A 12 -51.46 17.20 11.96
C LEU A 12 -51.07 16.80 13.40
N GLY A 13 -50.25 15.74 13.54
CA GLY A 13 -49.60 15.36 14.80
C GLY A 13 -48.24 14.69 14.59
N ALA A 14 -47.22 15.24 15.23
CA ALA A 14 -45.82 14.82 15.25
C ALA A 14 -45.60 13.42 15.82
N ALA A 15 -44.50 12.78 15.38
CA ALA A 15 -44.02 11.51 15.89
C ALA A 15 -43.60 11.63 17.37
N VAL A 16 -44.23 10.82 18.23
CA VAL A 16 -43.87 10.62 19.63
C VAL A 16 -42.98 9.38 19.73
N ALA A 17 -41.75 9.56 20.18
CA ALA A 17 -40.88 8.49 20.62
C ALA A 17 -41.35 7.97 21.99
N LEU A 18 -41.63 6.66 22.09
CA LEU A 18 -41.91 5.99 23.35
C LEU A 18 -40.57 5.70 24.06
N ALA A 19 -40.33 6.39 25.17
CA ALA A 19 -39.29 6.02 26.13
C ALA A 19 -39.84 4.91 27.05
N ALA A 20 -39.25 3.71 26.97
CA ALA A 20 -39.46 2.66 27.95
C ALA A 20 -38.47 2.85 29.12
N THR A 21 -38.98 3.28 30.27
CA THR A 21 -38.24 3.34 31.53
C THR A 21 -38.12 1.94 32.15
N THR A 22 -36.92 1.38 32.17
CA THR A 22 -36.54 0.28 33.06
C THR A 22 -35.83 0.86 34.30
N LEU A 23 -36.40 0.58 35.47
CA LEU A 23 -35.83 0.90 36.78
C LEU A 23 -34.62 -0.01 37.06
N LEU A 24 -33.41 0.54 37.00
CA LEU A 24 -32.20 -0.05 37.56
C LEU A 24 -31.93 0.58 38.94
N GLY A 25 -31.91 -0.23 39.99
CA GLY A 25 -31.46 0.17 41.32
C GLY A 25 -29.98 0.58 41.32
N PRO A 26 -29.53 1.35 42.33
CA PRO A 26 -28.16 1.86 42.35
C PRO A 26 -27.19 0.69 42.57
N LEU A 27 -26.41 0.36 41.54
CA LEU A 27 -25.19 -0.43 41.69
C LEU A 27 -24.21 0.39 42.55
N PRO A 28 -23.47 -0.26 43.47
CA PRO A 28 -22.43 0.43 44.22
C PRO A 28 -21.40 0.95 43.22
N ALA A 29 -21.23 2.27 43.18
CA ALA A 29 -20.15 2.90 42.44
C ALA A 29 -18.83 2.41 43.05
N GLN A 30 -18.21 1.42 42.41
CA GLN A 30 -16.77 1.24 42.53
C GLN A 30 -16.15 2.46 41.88
N THR A 31 -15.81 3.44 42.71
CA THR A 31 -14.84 4.47 42.35
C THR A 31 -13.52 3.77 42.09
N ALA A 32 -13.29 3.33 40.85
CA ALA A 32 -11.96 3.05 40.36
C ALA A 32 -11.20 4.39 40.44
N ARG A 33 -10.40 4.55 41.49
CA ARG A 33 -9.46 5.64 41.60
C ARG A 33 -8.52 5.47 40.41
N ALA A 34 -8.58 6.34 39.40
CA ALA A 34 -7.62 6.32 38.30
C ALA A 34 -6.23 6.32 38.92
N ALA A 35 -5.50 5.21 38.73
CA ALA A 35 -4.14 5.12 39.24
C ALA A 35 -3.33 6.26 38.60
N SER A 36 -2.55 6.98 39.40
CA SER A 36 -1.68 8.02 38.88
C SER A 36 -0.62 7.36 38.00
N GLU A 37 -0.59 7.71 36.71
CA GLU A 37 0.45 7.27 35.78
C GLU A 37 1.83 7.61 36.32
N THR A 38 2.73 6.61 36.37
CA THR A 38 4.12 6.81 36.76
C THR A 38 4.94 7.20 35.55
N VAL A 39 5.71 8.29 35.64
CA VAL A 39 6.58 8.74 34.57
C VAL A 39 8.00 8.23 34.79
N VAL A 40 8.58 7.59 33.77
CA VAL A 40 9.96 7.09 33.74
C VAL A 40 10.70 7.79 32.61
N GLU A 41 11.47 8.83 32.92
CA GLU A 41 12.29 9.52 31.92
C GLU A 41 13.58 8.74 31.62
N VAL A 42 13.86 8.47 30.34
CA VAL A 42 15.06 7.72 29.94
C VAL A 42 16.37 8.45 30.31
N THR A 43 16.34 9.77 30.44
CA THR A 43 17.48 10.62 30.85
C THR A 43 17.88 10.36 32.30
N ALA A 44 16.95 10.00 33.18
CA ALA A 44 17.24 9.59 34.55
C ALA A 44 18.08 8.31 34.63
N PHE A 45 18.11 7.53 33.53
CA PHE A 45 18.92 6.31 33.39
C PHE A 45 20.18 6.53 32.55
N GLY A 46 20.45 7.77 32.14
CA GLY A 46 21.66 8.18 31.42
C GLY A 46 21.53 8.22 29.90
N ALA A 47 20.31 8.22 29.35
CA ALA A 47 20.11 8.45 27.92
C ALA A 47 20.45 9.91 27.58
N ASP A 48 21.09 10.14 26.44
CA ASP A 48 21.64 11.44 26.06
C ASP A 48 20.78 12.11 24.97
N PRO A 49 19.97 13.12 25.33
CA PRO A 49 19.10 13.82 24.37
C PRO A 49 19.88 14.76 23.43
N THR A 50 21.19 14.95 23.64
CA THR A 50 22.01 15.80 22.77
C THR A 50 22.46 15.09 21.49
N GLY A 51 22.24 13.77 21.39
CA GLY A 51 22.60 12.96 20.24
C GLY A 51 24.10 12.69 20.12
N ARG A 52 24.89 12.87 21.19
CA ARG A 52 26.35 12.70 21.15
C ARG A 52 26.82 11.32 21.56
N SER A 53 26.02 10.60 22.35
CA SER A 53 26.38 9.31 22.91
C SER A 53 25.28 8.26 22.75
N ASP A 54 25.70 6.99 22.74
CA ASP A 54 24.81 5.83 22.67
C ASP A 54 23.90 5.74 23.90
N SER A 55 22.59 5.73 23.64
CA SER A 55 21.53 5.67 24.64
C SER A 55 20.93 4.28 24.82
N ALA A 56 21.31 3.28 24.03
CA ALA A 56 20.67 1.95 24.03
C ALA A 56 20.65 1.30 25.43
N ALA A 57 21.80 1.29 26.13
CA ALA A 57 21.88 0.71 27.47
C ALA A 57 21.04 1.46 28.52
N ALA A 58 20.90 2.79 28.38
CA ALA A 58 20.12 3.61 29.30
C ALA A 58 18.62 3.40 29.06
N VAL A 59 18.19 3.34 27.80
CA VAL A 59 16.81 3.00 27.41
C VAL A 59 16.44 1.62 27.96
N ALA A 60 17.28 0.60 27.76
CA ALA A 60 17.04 -0.73 28.31
C ALA A 60 16.91 -0.75 29.85
N LYS A 61 17.68 0.09 30.56
CA LYS A 61 17.54 0.24 32.02
C LYS A 61 16.22 0.92 32.41
N ALA A 62 15.82 1.98 31.71
CA ALA A 62 14.57 2.69 31.96
C ALA A 62 13.36 1.77 31.75
N VAL A 63 13.34 1.03 30.64
CA VAL A 63 12.29 0.03 30.34
C VAL A 63 12.24 -1.07 31.41
N ARG A 64 13.39 -1.65 31.79
CA ARG A 64 13.42 -2.66 32.87
C ARG A 64 12.90 -2.11 34.19
N HIS A 65 13.18 -0.84 34.51
CA HIS A 65 12.61 -0.20 35.69
C HIS A 65 11.11 0.00 35.56
N ALA A 66 10.63 0.49 34.41
CA ALA A 66 9.21 0.67 34.14
C ALA A 66 8.42 -0.64 34.32
N ARG A 67 8.98 -1.78 33.94
CA ARG A 67 8.36 -3.10 34.14
C ARG A 67 8.18 -3.49 35.62
N THR A 68 8.90 -2.85 36.53
CA THR A 68 8.76 -3.08 37.98
C THR A 68 7.76 -2.14 38.65
N VAL A 69 7.22 -1.18 37.92
CA VAL A 69 6.23 -0.22 38.43
C VAL A 69 4.85 -0.89 38.49
N GLU A 70 4.12 -0.64 39.58
CA GLU A 70 2.71 -1.05 39.69
C GLU A 70 1.80 0.00 39.05
N GLY A 71 0.91 -0.44 38.15
CA GLY A 71 -0.06 0.41 37.47
C GLY A 71 0.48 1.08 36.21
N PRO A 72 -0.28 2.03 35.63
CA PRO A 72 0.05 2.67 34.36
C PRO A 72 1.42 3.34 34.38
N VAL A 73 2.23 3.10 33.36
CA VAL A 73 3.59 3.66 33.26
C VAL A 73 3.84 4.31 31.91
N ARG A 74 4.42 5.52 31.93
CA ARG A 74 4.84 6.25 30.74
C ARG A 74 6.34 6.44 30.71
N ILE A 75 6.99 5.79 29.76
CA ILE A 75 8.41 5.92 29.44
C ILE A 75 8.56 7.13 28.52
N VAL A 76 9.21 8.19 29.01
CA VAL A 76 9.33 9.45 28.27
C VAL A 76 10.75 9.61 27.75
N PHE A 77 10.86 10.00 26.48
CA PHE A 77 12.07 10.53 25.86
C PHE A 77 11.95 12.06 25.79
N PRO A 78 12.45 12.82 26.79
CA PRO A 78 12.43 14.28 26.73
C PRO A 78 12.98 14.80 25.40
N HIS A 79 12.32 15.80 24.80
CA HIS A 79 12.63 16.28 23.45
C HIS A 79 14.14 16.39 23.17
N GLY A 80 14.62 15.57 22.24
CA GLY A 80 16.04 15.54 21.85
C GLY A 80 16.33 14.59 20.69
N THR A 81 17.62 14.33 20.47
CA THR A 81 18.08 13.28 19.56
C THR A 81 18.78 12.21 20.38
N TYR A 82 18.40 10.95 20.17
CA TYR A 82 18.96 9.81 20.88
C TYR A 82 19.61 8.87 19.87
N GLN A 83 20.91 8.61 20.03
CA GLN A 83 21.62 7.60 19.24
C GLN A 83 21.39 6.22 19.87
N ILE A 84 20.96 5.24 19.10
CA ILE A 84 20.71 3.88 19.60
C ILE A 84 21.53 2.90 18.78
N TYR A 85 22.58 2.34 19.40
CA TYR A 85 23.45 1.36 18.77
C TYR A 85 23.04 -0.08 19.09
N PRO A 86 23.20 -1.01 18.12
CA PRO A 86 22.76 -2.39 18.28
C PRO A 86 23.58 -3.13 19.34
N GLU A 87 24.87 -2.79 19.53
CA GLU A 87 25.78 -3.51 20.42
C GLU A 87 25.37 -3.51 21.90
N ARG A 88 24.57 -2.52 22.31
CA ARG A 88 24.07 -2.38 23.69
C ARG A 88 22.55 -2.45 23.80
N ALA A 89 21.87 -2.78 22.70
CA ALA A 89 20.44 -3.03 22.66
C ALA A 89 20.09 -4.40 23.30
N GLU A 90 18.82 -4.58 23.67
CA GLU A 90 18.32 -5.87 24.13
C GLU A 90 18.32 -6.89 22.97
N VAL A 91 18.53 -8.16 23.28
CA VAL A 91 18.54 -9.25 22.30
C VAL A 91 17.53 -10.31 22.69
N ARG A 92 16.75 -10.80 21.72
CA ARG A 92 15.85 -11.94 21.89
C ARG A 92 15.98 -12.88 20.70
N GLU A 93 15.96 -14.19 20.97
CA GLU A 93 15.73 -15.18 19.92
C GLU A 93 14.26 -15.10 19.49
N LEU A 94 14.02 -14.72 18.24
CA LEU A 94 12.68 -14.51 17.68
C LEU A 94 12.61 -14.98 16.23
N TYR A 95 11.47 -15.58 15.89
CA TYR A 95 11.07 -15.96 14.54
C TYR A 95 9.87 -15.12 14.14
N VAL A 96 9.99 -14.42 13.01
CA VAL A 96 9.01 -13.41 12.58
C VAL A 96 8.50 -13.75 11.18
N SER A 97 7.19 -13.79 11.03
CA SER A 97 6.49 -14.03 9.76
C SER A 97 7.00 -13.09 8.65
N ASN A 98 7.13 -13.62 7.43
CA ASN A 98 7.50 -12.89 6.21
C ASN A 98 8.90 -12.22 6.25
N THR A 99 9.77 -12.66 7.17
CA THR A 99 11.15 -12.18 7.27
C THR A 99 12.15 -13.20 6.72
N VAL A 100 12.90 -13.88 7.58
CA VAL A 100 13.85 -14.96 7.27
C VAL A 100 13.37 -16.32 7.81
N GLY A 101 12.11 -16.38 8.27
CA GLY A 101 11.49 -17.58 8.83
C GLY A 101 12.35 -18.24 9.90
N ALA A 102 12.60 -19.55 9.73
CA ALA A 102 13.35 -20.38 10.69
C ALA A 102 14.87 -20.34 10.52
N ASP A 103 15.43 -19.44 9.70
CA ASP A 103 16.87 -19.32 9.50
C ASP A 103 17.59 -18.96 10.82
N GLN A 104 18.36 -19.94 11.31
CA GLN A 104 19.09 -19.84 12.57
C GLN A 104 20.17 -18.77 12.57
N PHE A 105 20.67 -18.36 11.40
CA PHE A 105 21.68 -17.31 11.30
C PHE A 105 21.15 -15.95 11.78
N TYR A 106 19.84 -15.71 11.64
CA TYR A 106 19.21 -14.43 11.95
C TYR A 106 18.33 -14.46 13.20
N LYS A 107 18.30 -15.57 13.94
CA LYS A 107 17.35 -15.77 15.05
C LYS A 107 17.44 -14.70 16.15
N ASP A 108 18.63 -14.16 16.41
CA ASP A 108 18.87 -13.12 17.41
C ASP A 108 18.48 -11.74 16.88
N LYS A 109 17.37 -11.18 17.37
CA LYS A 109 16.92 -9.83 17.05
C LYS A 109 17.39 -8.84 18.09
N ARG A 110 18.08 -7.80 17.65
CA ARG A 110 18.47 -6.64 18.47
C ARG A 110 17.34 -5.62 18.45
N ILE A 111 16.91 -5.14 19.62
CA ILE A 111 15.70 -4.33 19.76
C ILE A 111 16.02 -3.07 20.57
N GLY A 112 15.77 -1.90 19.98
CA GLY A 112 16.07 -0.61 20.59
C GLY A 112 15.21 -0.29 21.81
N VAL A 113 13.89 -0.45 21.67
CA VAL A 113 12.90 -0.29 22.74
C VAL A 113 12.08 -1.57 22.86
N LEU A 114 12.39 -2.41 23.87
CA LEU A 114 11.72 -3.70 24.07
C LEU A 114 10.70 -3.65 25.22
N LEU A 115 9.41 -3.63 24.90
CA LEU A 115 8.32 -3.79 25.87
C LEU A 115 7.98 -5.28 25.98
N GLU A 116 8.30 -5.93 27.09
CA GLU A 116 8.13 -7.37 27.25
C GLU A 116 7.46 -7.72 28.59
N ASP A 117 6.35 -8.45 28.52
CA ASP A 117 5.50 -8.82 29.65
C ASP A 117 5.06 -7.59 30.47
N MET A 118 4.55 -6.56 29.80
CA MET A 118 4.08 -5.31 30.43
C MET A 118 2.57 -5.10 30.22
N ASP A 119 1.91 -4.40 31.14
CA ASP A 119 0.51 -3.99 31.03
C ASP A 119 0.41 -2.48 31.30
N ASP A 120 -0.42 -1.78 30.52
CA ASP A 120 -0.66 -0.33 30.61
C ASP A 120 0.64 0.51 30.52
N VAL A 121 1.31 0.40 29.38
CA VAL A 121 2.59 1.06 29.11
C VAL A 121 2.51 1.99 27.90
N THR A 122 2.98 3.23 28.09
CA THR A 122 3.15 4.21 27.00
C THR A 122 4.63 4.54 26.80
N VAL A 123 5.11 4.48 25.56
CA VAL A 123 6.35 5.12 25.14
C VAL A 123 6.00 6.44 24.47
N ASP A 124 6.42 7.55 25.08
CA ASP A 124 6.17 8.91 24.61
C ASP A 124 7.47 9.59 24.21
N GLY A 125 7.57 9.91 22.93
CA GLY A 125 8.75 10.50 22.33
C GLY A 125 8.93 11.98 22.61
N ASP A 126 7.90 12.70 23.07
CA ASP A 126 7.93 14.16 23.28
C ASP A 126 8.51 14.95 22.08
N GLY A 127 8.24 14.47 20.85
CA GLY A 127 8.74 15.05 19.60
C GLY A 127 10.20 14.73 19.27
N SER A 128 10.85 13.84 20.01
CA SER A 128 12.25 13.44 19.83
C SER A 128 12.54 12.72 18.51
N GLN A 129 13.81 12.71 18.11
CA GLN A 129 14.38 11.85 17.07
C GLN A 129 15.13 10.67 17.71
N LEU A 130 14.73 9.45 17.40
CA LEU A 130 15.47 8.23 17.72
C LEU A 130 16.27 7.81 16.48
N GLN A 131 17.57 8.03 16.51
CA GLN A 131 18.47 7.70 15.42
C GLN A 131 19.09 6.32 15.67
N PHE A 132 18.68 5.34 14.87
CA PHE A 132 19.17 3.97 14.97
C PHE A 132 20.44 3.78 14.13
N HIS A 133 21.33 2.94 14.64
CA HIS A 133 22.56 2.54 13.96
C HIS A 133 22.54 1.04 13.63
N GLY A 134 23.26 0.67 12.57
CA GLY A 134 23.36 -0.72 12.13
C GLY A 134 22.00 -1.38 11.83
N LEU A 135 21.95 -2.70 12.02
CA LEU A 135 20.80 -3.54 11.66
C LEU A 135 20.07 -3.98 12.94
N MET A 136 18.87 -3.43 13.20
CA MET A 136 18.09 -3.73 14.40
C MET A 136 16.62 -3.37 14.25
N THR A 137 15.77 -3.97 15.09
CA THR A 137 14.37 -3.55 15.31
C THR A 137 14.35 -2.25 16.12
N ALA A 138 13.53 -1.29 15.71
CA ALA A 138 13.37 -0.02 16.43
C ALA A 138 12.68 -0.23 17.78
N PHE A 139 11.52 -0.91 17.76
CA PHE A 139 10.76 -1.23 18.98
C PHE A 139 9.97 -2.54 18.85
N ALA A 140 9.71 -3.20 19.97
CA ALA A 140 8.86 -4.38 20.00
C ALA A 140 7.96 -4.39 21.24
N ALA A 141 6.74 -4.89 21.10
CA ALA A 141 5.87 -5.30 22.19
C ALA A 141 5.70 -6.82 22.14
N ILE A 142 6.07 -7.51 23.21
CA ILE A 142 6.04 -8.96 23.32
C ILE A 142 5.24 -9.32 24.56
N ARG A 143 4.19 -10.15 24.39
CA ARG A 143 3.30 -10.59 25.48
C ARG A 143 2.84 -9.44 26.39
N SER A 144 2.51 -8.31 25.78
CA SER A 144 2.18 -7.07 26.49
C SER A 144 0.75 -6.63 26.18
N HIS A 145 0.14 -5.89 27.10
CA HIS A 145 -1.26 -5.50 27.07
C HIS A 145 -1.40 -3.97 27.23
N HIS A 146 -2.33 -3.35 26.52
CA HIS A 146 -2.57 -1.89 26.55
C HIS A 146 -1.27 -1.09 26.33
N VAL A 147 -0.72 -1.23 25.12
CA VAL A 147 0.57 -0.63 24.74
C VAL A 147 0.33 0.58 23.85
N ALA A 148 0.95 1.72 24.16
CA ALA A 148 0.98 2.89 23.29
C ALA A 148 2.42 3.30 22.93
N VAL A 149 2.68 3.60 21.66
CA VAL A 149 3.97 4.12 21.17
C VAL A 149 3.70 5.36 20.33
N ARG A 150 4.21 6.52 20.75
CA ARG A 150 3.82 7.79 20.14
C ARG A 150 4.85 8.90 20.15
N ASN A 151 4.61 9.91 19.31
CA ASN A 151 5.25 11.23 19.36
C ASN A 151 6.78 11.25 19.16
N PHE A 152 7.35 10.40 18.30
CA PHE A 152 8.75 10.56 17.88
C PHE A 152 8.94 10.33 16.37
N SER A 153 10.05 10.83 15.86
CA SER A 153 10.61 10.40 14.59
C SER A 153 11.68 9.36 14.79
N PHE A 154 11.84 8.44 13.85
CA PHE A 154 13.00 7.54 13.82
C PHE A 154 13.53 7.34 12.41
N ASP A 155 14.83 7.08 12.33
CA ASP A 155 15.55 6.80 11.09
C ASP A 155 16.75 5.89 11.38
N TYR A 156 17.40 5.39 10.32
CA TYR A 156 18.63 4.63 10.38
C TYR A 156 19.75 5.40 9.70
N THR A 157 20.93 5.44 10.32
CA THR A 157 22.07 6.25 9.85
C THR A 157 22.58 5.79 8.50
N ALA A 158 22.57 4.47 8.27
CA ALA A 158 22.97 3.86 7.00
C ALA A 158 22.00 2.74 6.61
N PRO A 159 20.86 3.09 5.97
CA PRO A 159 19.90 2.12 5.45
C PRO A 159 20.55 1.04 4.61
N LYS A 160 20.07 -0.20 4.71
CA LYS A 160 20.50 -1.34 3.88
C LYS A 160 19.88 -1.29 2.46
N VAL A 161 19.76 -0.08 1.90
CA VAL A 161 19.29 0.23 0.55
C VAL A 161 20.16 1.39 0.04
N VAL A 162 20.50 1.36 -1.26
CA VAL A 162 21.20 2.45 -1.92
C VAL A 162 20.27 3.09 -2.94
N ASP A 163 19.97 4.36 -2.75
CA ASP A 163 19.29 5.19 -3.75
C ASP A 163 20.37 5.89 -4.58
N ALA A 164 20.53 5.52 -5.85
CA ALA A 164 21.52 6.09 -6.75
C ALA A 164 20.86 6.95 -7.83
N THR A 165 20.98 8.27 -7.74
CA THR A 165 20.41 9.20 -8.74
C THR A 165 21.36 9.37 -9.92
N VAL A 166 20.90 9.14 -11.16
CA VAL A 166 21.66 9.50 -12.36
C VAL A 166 21.63 11.02 -12.53
N SER A 167 22.68 11.69 -12.06
CA SER A 167 22.75 13.16 -12.08
C SER A 167 23.20 13.72 -13.44
N GLU A 168 24.06 12.98 -14.13
CA GLU A 168 24.61 13.31 -15.44
C GLU A 168 24.74 12.02 -16.26
N SER A 169 24.53 12.10 -17.57
CA SER A 169 24.78 11.03 -18.54
C SER A 169 25.22 11.66 -19.87
N GLY A 170 25.89 10.88 -20.71
CA GLY A 170 26.31 11.34 -22.04
C GLY A 170 27.26 10.38 -22.74
N VAL A 171 27.92 10.86 -23.79
CA VAL A 171 28.96 10.14 -24.54
C VAL A 171 30.23 10.98 -24.59
N THR A 172 31.38 10.35 -24.35
CA THR A 172 32.73 10.93 -24.47
C THR A 172 33.60 9.97 -25.26
N ASP A 173 34.27 10.46 -26.32
CA ASP A 173 35.15 9.66 -27.19
C ASP A 173 34.52 8.35 -27.73
N GLY A 174 33.21 8.38 -28.01
CA GLY A 174 32.46 7.22 -28.50
C GLY A 174 32.04 6.23 -27.41
N HIS A 175 32.26 6.56 -26.14
CA HIS A 175 31.90 5.75 -24.97
C HIS A 175 30.87 6.47 -24.10
N ALA A 176 29.81 5.77 -23.72
CA ALA A 176 28.78 6.27 -22.83
C ALA A 176 29.32 6.42 -21.39
N TYR A 177 28.74 7.33 -20.63
CA TYR A 177 28.99 7.46 -19.19
C TYR A 177 27.72 7.84 -18.43
N ARG A 178 27.72 7.53 -17.13
CA ARG A 178 26.78 8.04 -16.13
C ARG A 178 27.54 8.57 -14.91
N VAL A 179 26.99 9.60 -14.25
CA VAL A 179 27.43 10.06 -12.93
C VAL A 179 26.29 9.88 -11.94
N LEU A 180 26.50 8.99 -10.98
CA LEU A 180 25.57 8.71 -9.89
C LEU A 180 25.83 9.65 -8.72
N LYS A 181 24.78 10.25 -8.16
CA LYS A 181 24.80 10.98 -6.90
C LYS A 181 24.18 10.12 -5.81
N ILE A 182 24.92 9.93 -4.73
CA ILE A 182 24.54 9.05 -3.62
C ILE A 182 24.14 9.89 -2.38
N PRO A 183 23.00 9.61 -1.72
CA PRO A 183 22.60 10.25 -0.48
C PRO A 183 23.60 10.04 0.66
N ALA A 184 23.51 10.89 1.68
CA ALA A 184 24.25 10.66 2.92
C ALA A 184 23.80 9.34 3.58
N GLY A 185 24.73 8.66 4.26
CA GLY A 185 24.46 7.37 4.92
C GLY A 185 24.79 6.13 4.07
N SER A 186 24.93 6.27 2.75
CA SER A 186 25.36 5.19 1.85
C SER A 186 26.80 5.41 1.40
N GLY A 187 27.76 4.80 2.11
CA GLY A 187 29.18 4.85 1.74
C GLY A 187 29.48 3.95 0.56
N PHE A 188 30.59 4.19 -0.13
CA PHE A 188 31.08 3.27 -1.17
C PHE A 188 32.60 3.33 -1.32
N SER A 189 33.17 2.26 -1.91
CA SER A 189 34.52 2.22 -2.44
C SER A 189 34.49 1.71 -3.87
N VAL A 190 35.43 2.20 -4.69
CA VAL A 190 35.45 1.95 -6.14
C VAL A 190 36.70 1.15 -6.50
N GLY A 191 36.51 0.01 -7.17
CA GLY A 191 37.54 -0.68 -7.94
C GLY A 191 37.37 -0.41 -9.44
N ASP A 192 38.22 -1.03 -10.27
CA ASP A 192 38.24 -0.72 -11.72
C ASP A 192 36.87 -0.89 -12.39
N ARG A 193 36.12 -1.95 -12.08
CA ARG A 193 34.83 -2.29 -12.72
C ARG A 193 33.74 -2.68 -11.73
N GLU A 194 33.96 -2.42 -10.45
CA GLU A 194 33.05 -2.80 -9.37
C GLU A 194 33.00 -1.70 -8.31
N VAL A 195 31.81 -1.42 -7.82
CA VAL A 195 31.59 -0.59 -6.64
C VAL A 195 31.17 -1.48 -5.48
N THR A 196 31.80 -1.29 -4.32
CA THR A 196 31.34 -1.86 -3.05
C THR A 196 30.58 -0.79 -2.28
N TRP A 197 29.30 -1.01 -2.04
CA TRP A 197 28.47 -0.22 -1.13
C TRP A 197 28.73 -0.62 0.31
N LEU A 198 28.77 0.37 1.20
CA LEU A 198 29.11 0.22 2.61
C LEU A 198 28.06 0.91 3.47
N GLY A 199 27.55 0.19 4.46
CA GLY A 199 26.88 0.81 5.60
C GLY A 199 27.86 1.58 6.48
N GLU A 200 27.34 2.21 7.54
CA GLU A 200 28.20 2.84 8.53
C GLU A 200 29.08 1.81 9.26
N THR A 201 30.23 2.28 9.75
CA THR A 201 31.18 1.46 10.50
C THR A 201 30.74 1.32 11.95
N SER A 202 30.60 0.07 12.41
CA SER A 202 30.38 -0.23 13.82
C SER A 202 31.52 0.33 14.68
N PRO A 203 31.22 1.12 15.72
CA PRO A 203 32.24 1.67 16.61
C PRO A 203 32.91 0.59 17.48
N VAL A 204 32.31 -0.61 17.57
CA VAL A 204 32.82 -1.72 18.37
C VAL A 204 33.69 -2.66 17.54
N THR A 205 33.28 -3.01 16.32
CA THR A 205 34.00 -3.98 15.49
C THR A 205 34.97 -3.34 14.49
N GLY A 206 34.82 -2.05 14.20
CA GLY A 206 35.60 -1.35 13.17
C GLY A 206 35.28 -1.79 11.74
N ARG A 207 34.17 -2.53 11.53
CA ARG A 207 33.70 -3.00 10.23
C ARG A 207 32.34 -2.37 9.88
N PRO A 208 32.01 -2.21 8.58
CA PRO A 208 30.66 -1.83 8.15
C PRO A 208 29.62 -2.82 8.68
N TYR A 209 28.45 -2.34 9.12
CA TYR A 209 27.35 -3.23 9.52
C TYR A 209 26.82 -4.08 8.36
N TRP A 210 26.93 -3.57 7.14
CA TRP A 210 26.59 -4.30 5.93
C TRP A 210 27.44 -3.80 4.76
N SER A 211 27.56 -4.64 3.73
CA SER A 211 28.14 -4.27 2.44
C SER A 211 27.48 -5.06 1.32
N GLY A 212 27.72 -4.62 0.09
CA GLY A 212 27.54 -5.44 -1.10
C GLY A 212 27.99 -4.68 -2.34
N VAL A 213 27.65 -5.17 -3.53
CA VAL A 213 28.34 -4.74 -4.75
C VAL A 213 27.37 -4.40 -5.89
N ASN A 214 27.78 -3.47 -6.75
CA ASN A 214 27.11 -3.11 -8.02
C ASN A 214 25.58 -2.94 -7.88
N GLY A 215 24.77 -3.53 -8.76
CA GLY A 215 23.32 -3.30 -8.80
C GLY A 215 22.52 -3.82 -7.60
N MET A 216 23.15 -4.65 -6.75
CA MET A 216 22.50 -5.50 -5.74
C MET A 216 21.36 -6.39 -6.29
N GLN A 217 20.94 -7.40 -5.53
CA GLN A 217 20.06 -8.49 -5.99
C GLN A 217 18.66 -8.04 -6.42
N TYR A 218 18.22 -6.89 -5.91
CA TYR A 218 16.90 -6.35 -6.14
C TYR A 218 16.99 -4.87 -6.48
N THR A 219 16.29 -4.44 -7.53
CA THR A 219 16.23 -3.05 -7.96
C THR A 219 14.79 -2.62 -8.27
N GLN A 220 14.48 -1.39 -7.90
CA GLN A 220 13.35 -0.64 -8.44
C GLN A 220 13.82 0.77 -8.85
N ILE A 221 13.03 1.42 -9.70
CA ILE A 221 13.38 2.71 -10.30
C ILE A 221 12.32 3.71 -9.87
N HIS A 222 12.77 4.86 -9.38
CA HIS A 222 11.93 5.99 -9.07
C HIS A 222 12.23 7.14 -10.03
N ASP A 223 11.18 7.73 -10.59
CA ASP A 223 11.22 8.95 -11.37
C ASP A 223 10.63 10.10 -10.53
N PRO A 224 11.46 11.00 -9.98
CA PRO A 224 10.99 12.15 -9.22
C PRO A 224 10.13 13.12 -10.03
N ALA A 225 10.36 13.22 -11.35
CA ALA A 225 9.62 14.13 -12.22
C ALA A 225 8.22 13.59 -12.51
N ALA A 226 8.12 12.30 -12.84
CA ALA A 226 6.83 11.62 -13.03
C ALA A 226 6.11 11.27 -11.72
N LYS A 227 6.82 11.31 -10.58
CA LYS A 227 6.34 10.89 -9.24
C LYS A 227 5.76 9.49 -9.30
N ARG A 228 6.62 8.55 -9.73
CA ARG A 228 6.30 7.14 -9.92
C ARG A 228 7.50 6.27 -9.59
N THR A 229 7.23 5.13 -8.97
CA THR A 229 8.20 4.05 -8.75
C THR A 229 7.70 2.77 -9.43
N TRP A 230 8.60 2.03 -10.09
CA TRP A 230 8.28 0.73 -10.73
C TRP A 230 9.44 -0.26 -10.61
N ARG A 231 9.12 -1.55 -10.73
CA ARG A 231 10.13 -2.62 -10.85
C ARG A 231 10.64 -2.66 -12.30
N GLY A 232 11.95 -2.59 -12.49
CA GLY A 232 12.59 -2.51 -13.80
C GLY A 232 14.02 -3.04 -13.82
N SER A 233 14.61 -3.15 -15.00
CA SER A 233 16.01 -3.53 -15.16
C SER A 233 16.95 -2.45 -14.62
N ASN A 234 18.13 -2.87 -14.16
CA ASN A 234 19.17 -1.98 -13.68
C ASN A 234 20.37 -1.97 -14.66
N PRO A 235 20.40 -1.05 -15.64
CA PRO A 235 21.46 -1.00 -16.63
C PRO A 235 22.75 -0.33 -16.13
N LEU A 236 22.79 0.14 -14.88
CA LEU A 236 23.90 0.94 -14.37
C LEU A 236 25.23 0.19 -14.39
N PHE A 237 25.20 -1.14 -14.29
CA PHE A 237 26.39 -1.99 -14.13
C PHE A 237 26.62 -2.96 -15.29
N ASP A 238 25.90 -2.79 -16.40
CA ASP A 238 26.12 -3.52 -17.64
C ASP A 238 27.28 -2.89 -18.42
N ASP A 239 28.10 -3.69 -19.09
CA ASP A 239 29.19 -3.24 -19.99
C ASP A 239 30.14 -2.17 -19.40
N VAL A 240 30.34 -2.17 -18.08
CA VAL A 240 31.21 -1.20 -17.39
C VAL A 240 32.65 -1.33 -17.87
N ALA A 241 33.22 -0.27 -18.44
CA ALA A 241 34.63 -0.18 -18.79
C ALA A 241 35.48 0.21 -17.58
N SER A 242 35.07 1.27 -16.87
CA SER A 242 35.72 1.74 -15.66
C SER A 242 34.77 2.46 -14.70
N MET A 243 35.12 2.53 -13.42
CA MET A 243 34.45 3.36 -12.42
C MET A 243 35.42 4.31 -11.74
N THR A 244 34.94 5.48 -11.31
CA THR A 244 35.77 6.48 -10.60
C THR A 244 34.97 7.19 -9.51
N ASP A 245 35.51 7.23 -8.30
CA ASP A 245 35.00 8.11 -7.25
C ASP A 245 35.39 9.56 -7.56
N LEU A 246 34.40 10.42 -7.78
CA LEU A 246 34.60 11.84 -8.08
C LEU A 246 34.65 12.70 -6.81
N GLY A 247 34.53 12.10 -5.62
CA GLY A 247 34.31 12.83 -4.37
C GLY A 247 32.86 13.34 -4.25
N ASP A 248 32.55 14.02 -3.14
CA ASP A 248 31.23 14.61 -2.88
C ASP A 248 30.04 13.64 -3.07
N ARG A 249 30.27 12.35 -2.78
CA ARG A 249 29.32 11.24 -2.96
C ARG A 249 28.87 11.05 -4.41
N LYS A 250 29.78 11.26 -5.36
CA LYS A 250 29.54 11.03 -6.79
C LYS A 250 30.39 9.89 -7.32
N LEU A 251 29.75 8.96 -8.02
CA LEU A 251 30.39 7.84 -8.71
C LEU A 251 30.23 8.03 -10.22
N ARG A 252 31.34 8.07 -10.95
CA ARG A 252 31.32 7.99 -12.42
C ARG A 252 31.43 6.53 -12.86
N ILE A 253 30.60 6.15 -13.82
CA ILE A 253 30.66 4.86 -14.51
C ILE A 253 30.84 5.16 -16.00
N ASP A 254 31.93 4.66 -16.58
CA ASP A 254 32.20 4.71 -18.01
C ASP A 254 31.97 3.33 -18.62
N TYR A 255 31.34 3.28 -19.80
CA TYR A 255 30.90 2.05 -20.44
C TYR A 255 31.72 1.72 -21.70
N SER A 256 31.79 0.44 -22.07
CA SER A 256 32.41 0.04 -23.34
C SER A 256 31.52 0.31 -24.56
N THR A 257 30.25 0.64 -24.35
CA THR A 257 29.25 0.95 -25.39
C THR A 257 29.20 2.46 -25.66
N GLY A 258 28.66 2.87 -26.82
CA GLY A 258 28.59 4.28 -27.23
C GLY A 258 27.18 4.88 -27.30
N ALA A 259 26.16 4.13 -26.91
CA ALA A 259 24.77 4.62 -26.91
C ALA A 259 24.53 5.53 -25.70
N GLU A 260 24.02 6.74 -25.94
CA GLU A 260 23.75 7.71 -24.88
C GLU A 260 22.66 7.21 -23.92
N PRO A 261 22.91 7.22 -22.59
CA PRO A 261 21.89 6.84 -21.61
C PRO A 261 20.77 7.89 -21.47
N ASP A 262 19.52 7.42 -21.57
CA ASP A 262 18.29 8.23 -21.44
C ASP A 262 17.59 8.01 -20.09
N ASP A 263 18.37 8.01 -19.00
CA ASP A 263 17.89 7.79 -17.62
C ASP A 263 18.32 8.90 -16.65
N ARG A 264 18.75 10.04 -17.18
CA ARG A 264 19.10 11.21 -16.37
C ARG A 264 17.90 11.65 -15.52
N GLY A 265 18.13 11.83 -14.22
CA GLY A 265 17.12 12.20 -13.24
C GLY A 265 16.46 11.01 -12.54
N LEU A 266 16.58 9.79 -13.08
CA LEU A 266 16.05 8.59 -12.45
C LEU A 266 16.90 8.19 -11.22
N VAL A 267 16.23 7.57 -10.26
CA VAL A 267 16.83 7.03 -9.04
C VAL A 267 16.72 5.52 -9.04
N TYR A 268 17.86 4.83 -9.05
CA TYR A 268 17.94 3.37 -8.93
C TYR A 268 18.05 3.01 -7.45
N GLN A 269 17.02 2.34 -6.93
CA GLN A 269 16.92 1.93 -5.54
C GLN A 269 17.32 0.45 -5.43
N MET A 270 18.46 0.18 -4.81
CA MET A 270 19.17 -1.11 -4.90
C MET A 270 19.36 -1.74 -3.52
N ARG A 271 19.05 -3.02 -3.38
CA ARG A 271 19.21 -3.73 -2.10
C ARG A 271 19.50 -5.23 -2.25
N GLN A 272 20.03 -5.81 -1.19
CA GLN A 272 19.98 -7.26 -0.97
C GLN A 272 18.55 -7.70 -0.62
N THR A 273 18.24 -8.99 -0.73
CA THR A 273 16.87 -9.47 -0.48
C THR A 273 16.58 -9.87 0.97
N THR A 274 17.60 -10.16 1.78
CA THR A 274 17.44 -10.63 3.16
C THR A 274 16.75 -9.61 4.07
N ARG A 275 15.56 -9.98 4.55
CA ARG A 275 14.74 -9.27 5.55
C ARG A 275 15.07 -9.77 6.95
N ASP A 276 16.25 -9.44 7.46
CA ASP A 276 16.81 -10.00 8.70
C ASP A 276 16.02 -9.69 9.99
N THR A 277 15.27 -8.60 10.03
CA THR A 277 14.49 -8.18 11.19
C THR A 277 13.30 -7.30 10.80
N PRO A 278 12.18 -7.27 11.55
CA PRO A 278 11.18 -6.23 11.38
C PRO A 278 11.63 -4.92 12.03
N SER A 279 11.11 -3.80 11.54
CA SER A 279 11.29 -2.47 12.13
C SER A 279 10.53 -2.34 13.44
N ALA A 280 9.33 -2.91 13.49
CA ALA A 280 8.60 -3.09 14.75
C ALA A 280 7.90 -4.46 14.81
N LEU A 281 7.79 -5.02 16.01
CA LEU A 281 7.13 -6.31 16.23
C LEU A 281 6.11 -6.22 17.36
N PHE A 282 4.90 -6.71 17.12
CA PHE A 282 3.88 -6.97 18.13
C PHE A 282 3.63 -8.47 18.12
N TRP A 283 4.15 -9.17 19.13
CA TRP A 283 4.04 -10.62 19.21
C TRP A 283 3.29 -11.03 20.47
N GLU A 284 2.22 -11.81 20.29
CA GLU A 284 1.33 -12.25 21.38
C GLU A 284 0.87 -11.10 22.29
N SER A 285 0.71 -9.91 21.71
CA SER A 285 0.35 -8.69 22.45
C SER A 285 -1.08 -8.29 22.16
N LYS A 286 -1.67 -7.49 23.05
CA LYS A 286 -3.07 -7.09 22.98
C LYS A 286 -3.25 -5.60 23.20
N ASP A 287 -4.15 -4.99 22.43
CA ASP A 287 -4.51 -3.57 22.51
C ASP A 287 -3.27 -2.68 22.32
N VAL A 288 -2.65 -2.81 21.14
CA VAL A 288 -1.44 -2.07 20.75
C VAL A 288 -1.80 -0.87 19.87
N THR A 289 -1.33 0.32 20.23
CA THR A 289 -1.52 1.56 19.47
C THR A 289 -0.18 2.18 19.11
N VAL A 290 0.03 2.47 17.83
CA VAL A 290 1.16 3.25 17.32
C VAL A 290 0.62 4.51 16.65
N GLU A 291 0.95 5.67 17.22
CA GLU A 291 0.36 6.94 16.77
C GLU A 291 1.35 8.08 16.59
N GLY A 292 1.14 8.88 15.53
CA GLY A 292 1.86 10.13 15.34
C GLY A 292 3.37 10.00 15.12
N LEU A 293 3.85 8.83 14.70
CA LEU A 293 5.26 8.63 14.40
C LEU A 293 5.67 9.22 13.05
N LYS A 294 6.93 9.61 12.93
CA LYS A 294 7.59 9.90 11.65
C LYS A 294 8.66 8.84 11.38
N ALA A 295 8.26 7.74 10.74
CA ALA A 295 9.13 6.63 10.36
C ALA A 295 9.86 6.95 9.05
N ARG A 296 11.14 7.35 9.14
CA ARG A 296 11.95 7.83 8.00
C ARG A 296 12.66 6.74 7.23
N TYR A 297 12.83 5.58 7.84
CA TYR A 297 13.28 4.36 7.19
C TYR A 297 12.88 3.14 8.02
N LEU A 298 12.36 2.11 7.37
CA LEU A 298 11.98 0.82 7.96
C LEU A 298 12.98 -0.24 7.50
N HIS A 299 13.83 -0.67 8.42
CA HIS A 299 14.87 -1.66 8.18
C HIS A 299 14.34 -3.09 8.17
N GLY A 300 14.75 -3.86 7.15
CA GLY A 300 14.38 -5.25 6.98
C GLY A 300 12.92 -5.39 6.58
N PHE A 301 12.02 -5.54 7.54
CA PHE A 301 10.58 -5.58 7.30
C PHE A 301 9.85 -4.47 8.06
N GLY A 302 8.59 -4.24 7.76
CA GLY A 302 7.80 -3.16 8.34
C GLY A 302 7.43 -3.35 9.82
N PHE A 303 6.25 -2.85 10.17
CA PHE A 303 5.60 -3.13 11.45
C PHE A 303 4.83 -4.43 11.34
N VAL A 304 5.22 -5.44 12.13
CA VAL A 304 4.63 -6.78 12.10
C VAL A 304 3.78 -7.02 13.32
N GLY A 305 2.47 -7.20 13.14
CA GLY A 305 1.62 -7.88 14.11
C GLY A 305 1.64 -9.38 13.86
N GLN A 306 1.97 -10.15 14.88
CA GLN A 306 2.03 -11.61 14.85
C GLN A 306 1.30 -12.19 16.07
N LEU A 307 0.29 -13.03 15.85
CA LEU A 307 -0.48 -13.70 16.91
C LEU A 307 -0.99 -12.73 17.99
N SER A 308 -1.35 -11.54 17.57
CA SER A 308 -1.75 -10.44 18.46
C SER A 308 -3.25 -10.17 18.38
N GLU A 309 -3.78 -9.34 19.27
CA GLU A 309 -5.18 -8.95 19.33
C GLU A 309 -5.31 -7.42 19.39
N ASN A 310 -6.16 -6.83 18.54
CA ASN A 310 -6.42 -5.39 18.52
C ASN A 310 -5.16 -4.53 18.28
N VAL A 311 -4.93 -4.14 17.03
CA VAL A 311 -3.78 -3.30 16.64
C VAL A 311 -4.27 -2.05 15.92
N THR A 312 -3.82 -0.88 16.38
CA THR A 312 -4.14 0.43 15.79
C THR A 312 -2.86 1.13 15.34
N ILE A 313 -2.78 1.49 14.06
CA ILE A 313 -1.69 2.26 13.45
C ILE A 313 -2.27 3.54 12.89
N LYS A 314 -2.08 4.68 13.58
CA LYS A 314 -2.81 5.91 13.27
C LYS A 314 -1.93 7.15 13.10
N GLY A 315 -2.19 7.94 12.06
CA GLY A 315 -1.61 9.29 11.94
C GLY A 315 -0.08 9.30 11.76
N ASN A 316 0.50 8.20 11.27
CA ASN A 316 1.95 8.06 11.11
C ASN A 316 2.39 8.51 9.71
N GLN A 317 3.65 8.92 9.60
CA GLN A 317 4.31 9.21 8.32
C GLN A 317 5.40 8.17 8.05
N PHE A 318 5.10 7.19 7.19
CA PHE A 318 6.04 6.23 6.60
C PHE A 318 6.59 6.83 5.32
N ARG A 319 7.59 7.70 5.45
CA ARG A 319 8.21 8.42 4.33
C ARG A 319 9.57 8.95 4.70
N THR A 320 10.46 9.09 3.72
CA THR A 320 11.80 9.66 3.92
C THR A 320 11.74 11.09 4.46
N ASP A 321 12.83 11.54 5.07
CA ASP A 321 13.04 12.97 5.28
C ASP A 321 13.39 13.59 3.92
N PRO A 322 12.63 14.56 3.40
CA PRO A 322 12.96 15.23 2.14
C PRO A 322 14.37 15.82 2.12
N ALA A 323 14.92 16.21 3.28
CA ALA A 323 16.27 16.75 3.39
C ALA A 323 17.36 15.67 3.20
N SER A 324 17.04 14.38 3.34
CA SER A 324 18.03 13.30 3.21
C SER A 324 18.40 13.02 1.75
N GLY A 325 17.57 13.45 0.79
CA GLY A 325 17.72 13.10 -0.62
C GLY A 325 17.45 11.63 -0.93
N ARG A 326 16.90 10.87 0.02
CA ARG A 326 16.44 9.49 -0.18
C ARG A 326 14.99 9.50 -0.63
N THR A 327 14.63 8.48 -1.38
CA THR A 327 13.31 8.18 -1.93
C THR A 327 12.75 6.86 -1.39
N THR A 328 13.60 6.04 -0.76
CA THR A 328 13.20 4.79 -0.11
C THR A 328 12.96 4.97 1.39
N ALA A 329 11.74 4.72 1.85
CA ALA A 329 11.38 4.68 3.27
C ALA A 329 11.20 3.25 3.81
N GLY A 330 11.02 2.24 2.96
CA GLY A 330 10.81 0.85 3.42
C GLY A 330 11.62 -0.16 2.62
N PHE A 331 12.34 -1.04 3.31
CA PHE A 331 13.06 -2.15 2.67
C PHE A 331 12.12 -3.22 2.09
N ALA A 332 10.92 -3.34 2.66
CA ALA A 332 9.85 -4.25 2.25
C ALA A 332 8.50 -3.61 2.58
N ASP A 333 7.53 -4.40 3.03
CA ASP A 333 6.20 -3.94 3.40
C ASP A 333 6.25 -2.91 4.55
N PHE A 334 5.32 -1.96 4.61
CA PHE A 334 5.26 -1.04 5.75
C PHE A 334 4.52 -1.60 6.97
N VAL A 335 3.39 -2.26 6.74
CA VAL A 335 2.56 -2.84 7.81
C VAL A 335 2.13 -4.23 7.41
N GLN A 336 2.43 -5.21 8.26
CA GLN A 336 2.06 -6.61 8.10
C GLN A 336 1.28 -7.07 9.33
N MET A 337 0.13 -7.70 9.11
CA MET A 337 -0.63 -8.37 10.16
C MET A 337 -0.76 -9.84 9.79
N SER A 338 0.13 -10.67 10.35
CA SER A 338 0.18 -12.11 10.13
C SER A 338 -0.44 -12.83 11.33
N GLY A 339 -1.68 -13.28 11.17
CA GLY A 339 -2.43 -13.93 12.25
C GLY A 339 -2.75 -12.99 13.41
N VAL A 340 -3.54 -11.94 13.17
CA VAL A 340 -4.06 -11.04 14.21
C VAL A 340 -5.55 -11.31 14.43
N LYS A 341 -6.04 -11.27 15.68
CA LYS A 341 -7.48 -11.34 16.00
C LYS A 341 -8.02 -10.01 16.49
N GLY A 342 -9.34 -9.95 16.67
CA GLY A 342 -10.01 -8.72 17.10
C GLY A 342 -10.12 -7.72 15.96
N GLN A 343 -9.63 -6.50 16.18
CA GLN A 343 -9.70 -5.38 15.22
C GLN A 343 -8.31 -4.93 14.75
N VAL A 344 -8.17 -4.62 13.47
CA VAL A 344 -6.99 -3.94 12.93
C VAL A 344 -7.45 -2.62 12.32
N ASN A 345 -6.95 -1.51 12.85
CA ASN A 345 -7.29 -0.15 12.41
C ASN A 345 -6.04 0.54 11.89
N ILE A 346 -6.01 0.88 10.61
CA ILE A 346 -4.89 1.57 9.97
C ILE A 346 -5.41 2.86 9.35
N THR A 347 -5.25 3.98 10.06
CA THR A 347 -5.98 5.21 9.74
C THR A 347 -5.10 6.46 9.66
N ASP A 348 -5.42 7.37 8.75
CA ASP A 348 -4.78 8.69 8.63
C ASP A 348 -3.25 8.64 8.40
N ASN A 349 -2.71 7.56 7.83
CA ASN A 349 -1.27 7.41 7.61
C ASN A 349 -0.83 7.88 6.21
N VAL A 350 0.44 8.22 6.09
CA VAL A 350 1.12 8.42 4.79
C VAL A 350 2.09 7.28 4.56
N PHE A 351 1.94 6.57 3.45
CA PHE A 351 2.82 5.52 2.95
C PHE A 351 3.47 5.97 1.64
N ASP A 352 4.78 6.21 1.67
CA ASP A 352 5.52 6.81 0.56
C ASP A 352 6.92 6.18 0.43
N GLY A 353 7.19 5.53 -0.70
CA GLY A 353 8.52 4.95 -1.01
C GLY A 353 8.80 3.57 -0.38
N ALA A 354 7.87 2.63 -0.49
CA ALA A 354 8.10 1.23 -0.09
C ALA A 354 8.80 0.42 -1.20
N HIS A 355 9.52 -0.64 -0.83
CA HIS A 355 10.04 -1.65 -1.77
C HIS A 355 9.11 -2.86 -1.96
N ASP A 356 8.04 -2.93 -1.16
CA ASP A 356 6.94 -3.89 -1.29
C ASP A 356 5.64 -3.18 -0.87
N ASP A 357 4.62 -3.93 -0.46
CA ASP A 357 3.29 -3.36 -0.22
C ASP A 357 3.24 -2.36 0.94
N ALA A 358 2.29 -1.43 0.93
CA ALA A 358 2.10 -0.63 2.15
C ALA A 358 1.47 -1.46 3.27
N ILE A 359 0.41 -2.21 2.96
CA ILE A 359 -0.34 -2.98 3.96
C ILE A 359 -0.53 -4.40 3.44
N ASN A 360 -0.21 -5.40 4.27
CA ASN A 360 -0.54 -6.79 4.04
C ASN A 360 -1.15 -7.44 5.30
N ILE A 361 -2.35 -8.04 5.17
CA ILE A 361 -3.11 -8.63 6.28
C ILE A 361 -3.59 -10.03 5.88
N HIS A 362 -3.14 -11.06 6.59
CA HIS A 362 -3.48 -12.46 6.31
C HIS A 362 -3.33 -13.36 7.55
N GLY A 363 -3.86 -14.58 7.49
CA GLY A 363 -3.43 -15.70 8.34
C GLY A 363 -2.36 -16.56 7.66
N THR A 364 -1.98 -17.70 8.21
CA THR A 364 -1.04 -18.62 7.55
C THR A 364 -1.69 -19.99 7.35
N TYR A 365 -1.57 -20.51 6.13
CA TYR A 365 -1.90 -21.89 5.81
C TYR A 365 -0.70 -22.79 6.10
N LEU A 366 -0.90 -23.86 6.86
CA LEU A 366 0.09 -24.91 7.00
C LEU A 366 -0.37 -26.15 6.23
N GLU A 367 0.53 -26.75 5.46
CA GLU A 367 0.20 -27.93 4.65
C GLU A 367 0.08 -29.17 5.55
N VAL A 368 -0.95 -29.98 5.30
CA VAL A 368 -1.08 -31.30 5.94
C VAL A 368 -0.02 -32.23 5.37
N THR A 369 0.89 -32.73 6.19
CA THR A 369 1.93 -33.69 5.77
C THR A 369 1.67 -35.11 6.25
N GLY A 370 0.75 -35.27 7.21
CA GLY A 370 0.39 -36.59 7.73
C GLY A 370 -0.78 -36.55 8.70
N ARG A 371 -1.25 -37.75 9.08
CA ARG A 371 -2.34 -37.95 10.04
C ARG A 371 -1.93 -39.00 11.09
N PRO A 372 -1.14 -38.60 12.11
CA PRO A 372 -0.59 -39.54 13.08
C PRO A 372 -1.63 -40.23 13.97
N ALA A 373 -2.83 -39.65 14.11
CA ALA A 373 -3.96 -40.25 14.82
C ALA A 373 -5.30 -39.83 14.17
N PRO A 374 -6.43 -40.51 14.46
CA PRO A 374 -7.73 -40.16 13.86
C PRO A 374 -8.16 -38.70 14.05
N ASN A 375 -7.69 -38.05 15.11
CA ASN A 375 -7.95 -36.64 15.42
C ASN A 375 -6.68 -35.79 15.46
N ALA A 376 -5.59 -36.19 14.80
CA ALA A 376 -4.35 -35.42 14.80
C ALA A 376 -3.76 -35.28 13.40
N LEU A 377 -3.24 -34.09 13.09
CA LEU A 377 -2.59 -33.74 11.83
C LEU A 377 -1.14 -33.34 12.07
N SER A 378 -0.24 -33.85 11.24
CA SER A 378 1.10 -33.30 11.06
C SER A 378 1.01 -32.19 10.02
N LEU A 379 1.53 -31.01 10.37
CA LEU A 379 1.45 -29.80 9.57
C LEU A 379 2.84 -29.22 9.32
N GLU A 380 3.03 -28.54 8.19
CA GLU A 380 4.30 -27.90 7.82
C GLU A 380 4.10 -26.46 7.32
N TYR A 381 4.98 -25.57 7.77
CA TYR A 381 5.19 -24.25 7.19
C TYR A 381 5.90 -24.40 5.85
N MET A 382 5.25 -24.00 4.76
CA MET A 382 5.77 -24.24 3.41
C MET A 382 6.63 -23.09 2.89
N HIS A 383 6.36 -21.84 3.30
CA HIS A 383 7.15 -20.69 2.87
C HIS A 383 8.36 -20.48 3.79
N ASN A 384 9.55 -20.37 3.22
CA ASN A 384 10.81 -20.26 3.98
C ASN A 384 10.93 -18.97 4.81
N GLU A 385 10.19 -17.93 4.46
CA GLU A 385 10.16 -16.66 5.22
C GLU A 385 9.14 -16.66 6.37
N THR A 386 8.32 -17.71 6.52
CA THR A 386 7.23 -17.79 7.52
C THR A 386 7.28 -19.13 8.24
N ALA A 387 8.04 -19.20 9.33
CA ALA A 387 8.16 -20.39 10.18
C ALA A 387 8.78 -20.03 11.54
N GLY A 388 8.81 -20.99 12.46
CA GLY A 388 9.57 -20.92 13.71
C GLY A 388 8.80 -20.43 14.93
N PHE A 389 7.57 -19.97 14.81
CA PHE A 389 6.72 -19.47 15.91
C PHE A 389 5.42 -20.31 16.03
N PRO A 390 4.65 -20.21 17.13
CA PRO A 390 3.47 -21.06 17.32
C PRO A 390 2.31 -20.64 16.43
N GLN A 391 1.89 -21.44 15.44
CA GLN A 391 0.74 -21.08 14.58
C GLN A 391 -0.61 -21.25 15.28
N PHE A 392 -0.69 -22.18 16.23
CA PHE A 392 -1.92 -22.57 16.90
C PHE A 392 -1.69 -22.65 18.41
N HIS A 393 -2.73 -22.33 19.18
CA HIS A 393 -2.80 -22.54 20.62
C HIS A 393 -3.98 -23.46 20.98
N PRO A 394 -3.92 -24.19 22.10
CA PRO A 394 -5.09 -24.90 22.62
C PRO A 394 -6.31 -23.98 22.77
N GLY A 395 -7.44 -24.42 22.22
CA GLY A 395 -8.69 -23.67 22.17
C GLY A 395 -8.97 -22.97 20.83
N ASP A 396 -7.94 -22.78 19.99
CA ASP A 396 -8.08 -22.14 18.69
C ASP A 396 -8.99 -22.94 17.77
N THR A 397 -9.81 -22.21 17.03
CA THR A 397 -10.67 -22.74 15.97
C THR A 397 -9.88 -22.85 14.68
N VAL A 398 -9.91 -24.02 14.04
CA VAL A 398 -9.20 -24.32 12.81
C VAL A 398 -10.15 -24.77 11.71
N GLU A 399 -9.75 -24.51 10.46
CA GLU A 399 -10.46 -24.94 9.26
C GLU A 399 -9.48 -25.67 8.34
N ILE A 400 -9.92 -26.82 7.80
CA ILE A 400 -9.15 -27.60 6.83
C ILE A 400 -9.66 -27.24 5.44
N VAL A 401 -8.75 -26.88 4.54
CA VAL A 401 -9.05 -26.32 3.22
C VAL A 401 -8.39 -27.18 2.14
N ASP A 402 -9.16 -27.56 1.12
CA ASP A 402 -8.65 -28.22 -0.08
C ASP A 402 -7.83 -27.19 -0.90
N LYS A 403 -6.54 -27.45 -1.13
CA LYS A 403 -5.64 -26.47 -1.78
C LYS A 403 -6.07 -26.14 -3.20
N ARG A 404 -6.62 -27.12 -3.92
CA ARG A 404 -6.91 -27.01 -5.35
C ARG A 404 -8.12 -26.10 -5.60
N THR A 405 -9.12 -26.21 -4.75
CA THR A 405 -10.37 -25.41 -4.81
C THR A 405 -10.32 -24.18 -3.91
N MET A 406 -9.46 -24.17 -2.89
CA MET A 406 -9.42 -23.19 -1.80
C MET A 406 -10.72 -23.14 -0.99
N LEU A 407 -11.46 -24.25 -0.94
CA LEU A 407 -12.72 -24.37 -0.20
C LEU A 407 -12.54 -25.20 1.07
N PRO A 408 -13.26 -24.86 2.15
CA PRO A 408 -13.20 -25.62 3.38
C PRO A 408 -13.85 -27.01 3.21
N VAL A 409 -13.30 -28.01 3.91
CA VAL A 409 -13.90 -29.34 3.98
C VAL A 409 -15.24 -29.23 4.72
N PRO A 410 -16.36 -29.60 4.09
CA PRO A 410 -17.68 -29.42 4.69
C PRO A 410 -17.81 -30.13 6.05
N GLY A 411 -18.33 -29.40 7.05
CA GLY A 411 -18.61 -29.95 8.37
C GLY A 411 -17.40 -30.12 9.28
N VAL A 412 -16.22 -29.58 8.93
CA VAL A 412 -14.98 -29.72 9.70
C VAL A 412 -14.45 -28.37 10.17
N THR A 413 -15.20 -27.72 11.05
CA THR A 413 -14.64 -26.66 11.92
C THR A 413 -14.30 -27.30 13.25
N ALA A 414 -13.01 -27.37 13.59
CA ALA A 414 -12.51 -28.07 14.77
C ALA A 414 -11.84 -27.10 15.75
N ARG A 415 -11.58 -27.57 16.98
CA ARG A 415 -10.71 -26.86 17.92
C ARG A 415 -9.41 -27.61 18.16
N ALA A 416 -8.31 -26.88 18.19
CA ALA A 416 -7.04 -27.41 18.65
C ALA A 416 -7.13 -27.75 20.16
N VAL A 417 -6.85 -28.99 20.52
CA VAL A 417 -6.79 -29.47 21.91
C VAL A 417 -5.36 -29.40 22.44
N SER A 418 -4.39 -29.76 21.59
CA SER A 418 -2.97 -29.66 21.91
C SER A 418 -2.16 -29.43 20.63
N VAL A 419 -1.04 -28.72 20.79
CA VAL A 419 -0.12 -28.38 19.71
C VAL A 419 1.28 -28.79 20.14
N ASP A 420 1.97 -29.54 19.29
CA ASP A 420 3.34 -29.97 19.50
C ASP A 420 4.25 -29.34 18.44
N GLY A 421 4.95 -28.26 18.84
CA GLY A 421 5.95 -27.54 18.06
C GLY A 421 5.42 -26.54 17.02
N PRO A 422 6.32 -25.73 16.44
CA PRO A 422 7.33 -25.00 17.19
C PRO A 422 6.69 -23.95 18.12
N SER A 423 7.24 -23.78 19.31
CA SER A 423 6.82 -22.76 20.28
C SER A 423 7.49 -21.40 20.10
N GLY A 424 8.47 -21.28 19.20
CA GLY A 424 9.39 -20.14 19.15
C GLY A 424 10.59 -20.25 20.09
N GLN A 425 10.63 -21.28 20.94
CA GLN A 425 11.72 -21.54 21.89
C GLN A 425 12.18 -23.01 21.86
N ASP A 426 11.65 -23.81 20.92
CA ASP A 426 12.01 -25.22 20.80
C ASP A 426 13.37 -25.35 20.09
N HIS A 427 14.33 -26.04 20.72
CA HIS A 427 15.67 -26.26 20.16
C HIS A 427 15.95 -27.72 19.77
N ASP A 428 15.06 -28.64 20.13
CA ASP A 428 15.14 -30.07 19.87
C ASP A 428 14.09 -30.57 18.86
N LYS A 429 13.22 -29.67 18.39
CA LYS A 429 12.15 -29.96 17.41
C LYS A 429 12.36 -29.20 16.11
N SER A 430 11.63 -29.63 15.08
CA SER A 430 11.54 -28.87 13.83
C SER A 430 10.91 -27.50 14.07
N LEU A 431 11.51 -26.46 13.49
CA LEU A 431 10.94 -25.10 13.46
C LEU A 431 9.97 -24.88 12.29
N THR A 432 9.82 -25.87 11.42
CA THR A 432 8.91 -25.80 10.27
C THR A 432 7.76 -26.78 10.38
N SER A 433 7.76 -27.69 11.36
CA SER A 433 6.75 -28.75 11.46
C SER A 433 6.09 -28.79 12.83
N MET A 434 4.82 -29.17 12.85
CA MET A 434 4.04 -29.31 14.09
C MET A 434 3.03 -30.44 14.03
N VAL A 435 2.55 -30.90 15.19
CA VAL A 435 1.39 -31.79 15.28
C VAL A 435 0.27 -31.10 16.04
N VAL A 436 -0.90 -30.98 15.41
CA VAL A 436 -2.11 -30.42 16.02
C VAL A 436 -3.11 -31.54 16.26
N THR A 437 -3.51 -31.71 17.52
CA THR A 437 -4.60 -32.62 17.90
C THR A 437 -5.90 -31.83 18.00
N LEU A 438 -6.96 -32.35 17.39
CA LEU A 438 -8.28 -31.73 17.31
C LEU A 438 -9.26 -32.39 18.28
N ASP A 439 -10.31 -31.65 18.62
CA ASP A 439 -11.41 -32.08 19.49
C ASP A 439 -12.36 -33.10 18.83
N GLN A 440 -12.17 -33.36 17.54
CA GLN A 440 -12.95 -34.31 16.76
C GLN A 440 -12.08 -35.04 15.72
N PRO A 441 -12.51 -36.23 15.24
CA PRO A 441 -11.81 -36.92 14.16
C PRO A 441 -11.75 -36.11 12.87
N VAL A 442 -10.65 -36.26 12.12
CA VAL A 442 -10.47 -35.69 10.79
C VAL A 442 -11.05 -36.66 9.75
N PRO A 443 -11.86 -36.21 8.78
CA PRO A 443 -12.37 -37.09 7.72
C PRO A 443 -11.27 -37.80 6.94
N ASP A 444 -11.55 -39.02 6.48
CA ASP A 444 -10.62 -39.82 5.66
C ASP A 444 -10.31 -39.21 4.29
N SER A 445 -11.09 -38.23 3.84
CA SER A 445 -10.81 -37.47 2.62
C SER A 445 -9.65 -36.50 2.77
N VAL A 446 -9.24 -36.14 4.01
CA VAL A 446 -8.11 -35.22 4.24
C VAL A 446 -6.81 -36.00 4.09
N THR A 447 -6.13 -35.79 2.97
CA THR A 447 -4.88 -36.44 2.59
C THR A 447 -3.69 -35.48 2.72
N ALA A 448 -2.48 -36.05 2.85
CA ALA A 448 -1.27 -35.25 2.87
C ALA A 448 -1.07 -34.51 1.53
N ARG A 449 -0.59 -33.27 1.59
CA ARG A 449 -0.22 -32.37 0.49
C ARG A 449 -1.37 -31.81 -0.35
N ASP A 450 -2.57 -32.36 -0.22
CA ASP A 450 -3.76 -31.86 -0.91
C ASP A 450 -4.52 -30.81 -0.09
N PHE A 451 -4.27 -30.76 1.23
CA PHE A 451 -4.98 -29.89 2.17
C PHE A 451 -4.03 -28.99 2.95
N VAL A 452 -4.53 -27.82 3.31
CA VAL A 452 -3.91 -26.88 4.25
C VAL A 452 -4.85 -26.62 5.43
N VAL A 453 -4.27 -26.21 6.55
CA VAL A 453 -5.01 -25.87 7.77
C VAL A 453 -4.77 -24.41 8.10
N GLU A 454 -5.86 -23.71 8.41
CA GLU A 454 -5.83 -22.32 8.83
C GLU A 454 -6.30 -22.16 10.27
N ASN A 455 -5.68 -21.22 10.99
CA ASN A 455 -6.14 -20.75 12.28
C ASN A 455 -7.17 -19.62 12.12
N THR A 456 -8.45 -19.96 12.20
CA THR A 456 -9.56 -18.99 12.01
C THR A 456 -9.85 -18.16 13.26
N THR A 457 -9.18 -18.44 14.38
CA THR A 457 -9.26 -17.59 15.58
C THR A 457 -8.50 -16.28 15.37
N TYR A 458 -7.35 -16.36 14.71
CA TYR A 458 -6.50 -15.22 14.33
C TYR A 458 -6.90 -14.61 13.00
N THR A 459 -8.17 -14.18 12.94
CA THR A 459 -8.79 -13.47 11.82
C THR A 459 -9.35 -12.13 12.35
N PRO A 460 -8.88 -10.97 11.86
CA PRO A 460 -9.33 -9.67 12.34
C PRO A 460 -10.43 -9.09 11.45
N SER A 461 -11.33 -8.27 12.03
CA SER A 461 -12.04 -7.25 11.25
C SER A 461 -11.09 -6.08 10.99
N VAL A 462 -11.20 -5.44 9.83
CA VAL A 462 -10.20 -4.48 9.36
C VAL A 462 -10.85 -3.16 8.96
N GLU A 463 -10.26 -2.05 9.41
CA GLU A 463 -10.52 -0.70 8.91
C GLU A 463 -9.23 -0.09 8.36
N ILE A 464 -9.27 0.33 7.10
CA ILE A 464 -8.20 1.07 6.42
C ILE A 464 -8.80 2.36 5.89
N SER A 465 -8.63 3.47 6.61
CA SER A 465 -9.33 4.72 6.29
C SER A 465 -8.44 5.97 6.29
N GLY A 466 -8.68 6.91 5.38
CA GLY A 466 -8.00 8.21 5.36
C GLY A 466 -6.50 8.16 5.03
N ASN A 467 -5.98 7.04 4.51
CA ASN A 467 -4.55 6.90 4.23
C ASN A 467 -4.18 7.42 2.83
N THR A 468 -2.90 7.72 2.65
CA THR A 468 -2.32 8.11 1.35
C THR A 468 -1.18 7.17 0.97
N PHE A 469 -1.24 6.61 -0.24
CA PHE A 469 -0.25 5.67 -0.81
C PHE A 469 0.42 6.28 -2.04
N ARG A 470 1.75 6.34 -2.06
CA ARG A 470 2.55 7.00 -3.11
C ARG A 470 3.86 6.28 -3.37
N ASP A 471 4.29 6.33 -4.64
CA ASP A 471 5.64 5.88 -5.03
C ASP A 471 5.91 4.42 -4.64
N ILE A 472 4.86 3.59 -4.65
CA ILE A 472 4.89 2.15 -4.32
C ILE A 472 4.82 1.34 -5.62
N PRO A 473 5.86 0.54 -5.93
CA PRO A 473 5.91 -0.22 -7.17
C PRO A 473 5.06 -1.51 -7.15
N THR A 474 4.48 -1.85 -5.99
CA THR A 474 3.68 -3.06 -5.75
C THR A 474 2.23 -2.74 -5.38
N ARG A 475 1.62 -3.51 -4.47
CA ARG A 475 0.22 -3.35 -4.06
C ARG A 475 0.11 -2.28 -2.99
N GLY A 476 -1.01 -1.55 -2.98
CA GLY A 476 -1.32 -0.63 -1.89
C GLY A 476 -1.73 -1.42 -0.64
N VAL A 477 -2.83 -2.16 -0.77
CA VAL A 477 -3.38 -3.04 0.26
C VAL A 477 -3.47 -4.46 -0.28
N LEU A 478 -2.83 -5.42 0.37
CA LEU A 478 -3.12 -6.85 0.27
C LEU A 478 -3.90 -7.28 1.51
N VAL A 479 -5.13 -7.78 1.33
CA VAL A 479 -5.98 -8.17 2.47
C VAL A 479 -6.75 -9.46 2.21
N THR A 480 -6.58 -10.40 3.14
CA THR A 480 -7.02 -11.78 3.03
C THR A 480 -7.52 -12.23 4.42
N THR A 481 -8.76 -11.86 4.78
CA THR A 481 -9.36 -12.16 6.10
C THR A 481 -10.86 -12.40 5.98
N ARG A 482 -11.41 -13.33 6.77
CA ARG A 482 -12.84 -13.70 6.70
C ARG A 482 -13.76 -12.64 7.29
N LYS A 483 -13.31 -11.89 8.30
CA LYS A 483 -14.16 -10.90 8.96
C LYS A 483 -14.28 -9.62 8.12
N PRO A 484 -15.26 -8.74 8.40
CA PRO A 484 -15.50 -7.55 7.60
C PRO A 484 -14.26 -6.69 7.43
N VAL A 485 -14.05 -6.22 6.19
CA VAL A 485 -12.98 -5.30 5.80
C VAL A 485 -13.60 -4.03 5.22
N VAL A 486 -13.19 -2.87 5.71
CA VAL A 486 -13.55 -1.56 5.16
C VAL A 486 -12.28 -0.85 4.70
N ILE A 487 -12.24 -0.49 3.41
CA ILE A 487 -11.20 0.34 2.79
C ILE A 487 -11.88 1.60 2.29
N GLU A 488 -11.72 2.72 3.00
CA GLU A 488 -12.46 3.94 2.67
C GLU A 488 -11.70 5.25 2.76
N ASP A 489 -12.10 6.23 1.95
CA ASP A 489 -11.57 7.58 2.01
C ASP A 489 -10.02 7.64 1.85
N ASN A 490 -9.42 6.66 1.17
CA ASN A 490 -7.98 6.60 0.90
C ASN A 490 -7.62 7.21 -0.47
N VAL A 491 -6.35 7.63 -0.61
CA VAL A 491 -5.78 8.08 -1.88
C VAL A 491 -4.65 7.14 -2.31
N PHE A 492 -4.82 6.47 -3.44
CA PHE A 492 -3.80 5.66 -4.10
C PHE A 492 -3.28 6.41 -5.32
N ASP A 493 -2.03 6.87 -5.29
CA ASP A 493 -1.46 7.71 -6.37
C ASP A 493 -0.18 7.11 -6.93
N GLY A 494 -0.23 6.70 -8.21
CA GLY A 494 0.93 6.19 -8.93
C GLY A 494 1.31 4.75 -8.57
N MET A 495 0.33 3.92 -8.18
CA MET A 495 0.55 2.49 -7.91
C MET A 495 0.94 1.74 -9.19
N SER A 496 2.05 1.00 -9.15
CA SER A 496 2.49 0.18 -10.31
C SER A 496 1.88 -1.23 -10.35
N MET A 497 1.40 -1.78 -9.23
CA MET A 497 0.47 -2.93 -9.21
C MET A 497 -0.91 -2.48 -8.69
N ALA A 498 -1.74 -3.43 -8.24
CA ALA A 498 -3.11 -3.14 -7.78
C ALA A 498 -3.12 -2.20 -6.56
N GLY A 499 -4.03 -1.23 -6.54
CA GLY A 499 -4.27 -0.42 -5.34
C GLY A 499 -4.81 -1.30 -4.20
N VAL A 500 -5.74 -2.20 -4.53
CA VAL A 500 -6.26 -3.21 -3.61
C VAL A 500 -6.11 -4.59 -4.25
N PHE A 501 -5.45 -5.50 -3.56
CA PHE A 501 -5.32 -6.90 -3.91
C PHE A 501 -5.96 -7.77 -2.83
N ILE A 502 -6.84 -8.67 -3.25
CA ILE A 502 -7.46 -9.68 -2.40
C ILE A 502 -7.00 -11.03 -2.93
N SER A 503 -6.32 -11.80 -2.07
CA SER A 503 -5.78 -13.11 -2.40
C SER A 503 -6.47 -14.20 -1.58
N SER A 504 -6.00 -15.42 -1.77
CA SER A 504 -5.96 -16.50 -0.79
C SER A 504 -4.98 -17.49 -1.40
N ASP A 505 -3.84 -17.71 -0.75
CA ASP A 505 -2.70 -18.37 -1.38
C ASP A 505 -2.29 -19.63 -0.63
N ALA A 506 -2.36 -20.79 -1.28
CA ALA A 506 -1.88 -22.06 -0.73
C ALA A 506 -0.81 -22.74 -1.62
N TYR A 507 -0.17 -21.99 -2.53
CA TYR A 507 0.83 -22.54 -3.46
C TYR A 507 2.13 -21.74 -3.54
N GLN A 508 2.12 -20.43 -3.27
CA GLN A 508 3.31 -19.59 -3.28
C GLN A 508 3.62 -19.11 -1.87
N TRP A 509 2.83 -18.19 -1.33
CA TRP A 509 3.11 -17.54 -0.04
C TRP A 509 2.47 -18.24 1.16
N TYR A 510 1.48 -19.11 0.94
CA TYR A 510 0.74 -19.78 2.01
C TYR A 510 0.04 -18.79 2.97
N GLU A 511 -0.42 -17.66 2.42
CA GLU A 511 -1.14 -16.61 3.12
C GLU A 511 -2.65 -16.88 3.08
N SER A 512 -3.23 -17.14 4.25
CA SER A 512 -4.55 -17.74 4.39
C SER A 512 -5.68 -16.74 4.56
N GLY A 513 -6.88 -17.19 4.15
CA GLY A 513 -8.14 -16.61 4.56
C GLY A 513 -9.00 -16.00 3.44
N PRO A 514 -10.04 -16.68 2.93
CA PRO A 514 -10.95 -16.05 1.97
C PRO A 514 -11.66 -14.84 2.60
N VAL A 515 -11.83 -13.75 1.84
CA VAL A 515 -12.72 -12.66 2.25
C VAL A 515 -14.19 -13.03 2.10
N THR A 516 -15.02 -12.56 3.05
CA THR A 516 -16.48 -12.81 3.04
C THR A 516 -17.34 -11.54 3.10
N ASP A 517 -16.74 -10.38 3.40
CA ASP A 517 -17.38 -9.06 3.34
C ASP A 517 -16.30 -7.99 3.22
N VAL A 518 -16.21 -7.36 2.05
CA VAL A 518 -15.27 -6.26 1.80
C VAL A 518 -16.01 -5.07 1.23
N LEU A 519 -15.80 -3.89 1.82
CA LEU A 519 -16.31 -2.62 1.34
C LEU A 519 -15.14 -1.72 0.93
N ILE A 520 -15.04 -1.43 -0.36
CA ILE A 520 -14.07 -0.48 -0.94
C ILE A 520 -14.87 0.74 -1.36
N ARG A 521 -14.85 1.81 -0.57
CA ARG A 521 -15.68 2.99 -0.86
C ARG A 521 -15.02 4.35 -0.74
N ARG A 522 -15.45 5.31 -1.56
CA ARG A 522 -14.96 6.70 -1.51
C ARG A 522 -13.44 6.85 -1.59
N ASN A 523 -12.74 5.87 -2.15
CA ASN A 523 -11.31 5.97 -2.40
C ASN A 523 -11.05 6.72 -3.71
N THR A 524 -9.90 7.37 -3.80
CA THR A 524 -9.39 7.96 -5.03
C THR A 524 -8.22 7.14 -5.56
N PHE A 525 -8.39 6.55 -6.74
CA PHE A 525 -7.33 5.85 -7.47
C PHE A 525 -6.84 6.75 -8.59
N GLN A 526 -5.61 7.24 -8.47
CA GLN A 526 -4.99 8.18 -9.40
C GLN A 526 -3.77 7.55 -10.06
N ARG A 527 -3.74 7.59 -11.39
CA ARG A 527 -2.62 7.07 -12.20
C ARG A 527 -2.28 5.58 -11.92
N PRO A 528 -3.25 4.66 -11.82
CA PRO A 528 -2.96 3.24 -11.70
C PRO A 528 -2.31 2.67 -12.98
N ALA A 529 -1.47 1.64 -12.84
CA ALA A 529 -0.77 1.00 -13.97
C ALA A 529 -1.14 -0.48 -14.23
N SER A 530 -1.88 -1.12 -13.33
CA SER A 530 -2.30 -2.53 -13.40
C SER A 530 -3.77 -2.61 -12.95
N PRO A 531 -4.49 -3.76 -13.03
CA PRO A 531 -5.86 -3.83 -12.53
C PRO A 531 -5.99 -3.14 -11.17
N VAL A 532 -6.84 -2.12 -11.10
CA VAL A 532 -6.86 -1.22 -9.93
C VAL A 532 -7.24 -1.98 -8.67
N ILE A 533 -8.25 -2.85 -8.80
CA ILE A 533 -8.68 -3.81 -7.81
C ILE A 533 -8.48 -5.20 -8.42
N PHE A 534 -7.71 -6.04 -7.74
CA PHE A 534 -7.41 -7.39 -8.18
C PHE A 534 -7.88 -8.41 -7.14
N VAL A 535 -8.60 -9.44 -7.56
CA VAL A 535 -9.03 -10.55 -6.71
C VAL A 535 -8.57 -11.85 -7.36
N GLU A 536 -7.55 -12.48 -6.79
CA GLU A 536 -6.91 -13.69 -7.35
C GLU A 536 -6.55 -14.68 -6.25
N PRO A 537 -7.46 -15.58 -5.84
CA PRO A 537 -7.07 -16.74 -5.07
C PRO A 537 -6.24 -17.69 -5.93
N THR A 538 -5.32 -18.43 -5.31
CA THR A 538 -4.47 -19.41 -6.01
C THR A 538 -5.20 -20.71 -6.34
N SER A 539 -6.53 -20.76 -6.23
CA SER A 539 -7.32 -21.93 -6.62
C SER A 539 -6.99 -22.34 -8.06
N GLN A 540 -6.67 -23.61 -8.23
CA GLN A 540 -6.34 -24.22 -9.52
C GLN A 540 -7.59 -24.80 -10.20
N THR A 541 -8.61 -25.16 -9.41
CA THR A 541 -9.93 -25.56 -9.91
C THR A 541 -10.93 -24.46 -9.56
N VAL A 542 -11.56 -23.92 -10.59
CA VAL A 542 -12.58 -22.88 -10.49
C VAL A 542 -13.95 -23.53 -10.42
N ASP A 543 -14.71 -23.26 -9.34
CA ASP A 543 -16.10 -23.68 -9.18
C ASP A 543 -17.01 -22.44 -9.02
N PRO A 544 -17.72 -22.01 -10.07
CA PRO A 544 -18.60 -20.83 -10.01
C PRO A 544 -19.78 -20.99 -9.04
N ALA A 545 -20.18 -22.23 -8.71
CA ALA A 545 -21.24 -22.50 -7.74
C ALA A 545 -20.76 -22.34 -6.29
N HIS A 546 -19.45 -22.49 -6.06
CA HIS A 546 -18.82 -22.30 -4.76
C HIS A 546 -17.57 -21.42 -4.88
N PRO A 547 -17.74 -20.10 -5.10
CA PRO A 547 -16.60 -19.21 -5.17
C PRO A 547 -15.85 -19.11 -3.84
N VAL A 548 -14.53 -18.88 -3.91
CA VAL A 548 -13.62 -18.75 -2.77
C VAL A 548 -13.96 -17.50 -1.96
N HIS A 549 -14.08 -16.35 -2.63
CA HIS A 549 -14.40 -15.06 -2.02
C HIS A 549 -15.87 -14.74 -2.13
N ARG A 550 -16.39 -13.90 -1.22
CA ARG A 550 -17.80 -13.50 -1.23
C ARG A 550 -17.99 -12.03 -0.84
N ASN A 551 -19.07 -11.45 -1.37
CA ASN A 551 -19.62 -10.14 -0.97
C ASN A 551 -18.56 -9.02 -0.94
N ILE A 552 -18.03 -8.70 -2.12
CA ILE A 552 -17.12 -7.56 -2.33
C ILE A 552 -17.92 -6.40 -2.93
N ARG A 553 -17.87 -5.23 -2.30
CA ARG A 553 -18.62 -4.04 -2.71
C ARG A 553 -17.66 -2.90 -3.03
N VAL A 554 -17.69 -2.40 -4.26
CA VAL A 554 -16.87 -1.30 -4.76
C VAL A 554 -17.77 -0.12 -5.07
N GLU A 555 -17.86 0.84 -4.15
CA GLU A 555 -18.93 1.84 -4.14
C GLU A 555 -18.38 3.28 -4.05
N GLU A 556 -18.92 4.22 -4.82
CA GLU A 556 -18.62 5.66 -4.66
C GLU A 556 -17.13 6.04 -4.80
N ASN A 557 -16.31 5.22 -5.44
CA ASN A 557 -14.89 5.52 -5.67
C ASN A 557 -14.69 6.44 -6.88
N THR A 558 -13.58 7.16 -6.90
CA THR A 558 -13.13 7.96 -8.04
C THR A 558 -11.89 7.33 -8.66
N PHE A 559 -11.98 6.98 -9.94
CA PHE A 559 -10.87 6.46 -10.74
C PHE A 559 -10.43 7.52 -11.75
N ARG A 560 -9.15 7.90 -11.72
CA ARG A 560 -8.48 8.68 -12.77
C ARG A 560 -7.44 7.78 -13.41
N THR A 561 -7.83 7.14 -14.51
CA THR A 561 -7.16 5.95 -15.04
C THR A 561 -6.63 6.14 -16.45
N GLY A 562 -5.53 5.44 -16.75
CA GLY A 562 -5.08 5.22 -18.13
C GLY A 562 -5.84 4.04 -18.76
N ASP A 563 -5.27 3.48 -19.83
CA ASP A 563 -5.79 2.29 -20.50
C ASP A 563 -5.48 1.01 -19.70
N VAL A 564 -6.14 0.86 -18.55
CA VAL A 564 -6.00 -0.30 -17.66
C VAL A 564 -7.37 -0.77 -17.17
N ARG A 565 -7.43 -2.03 -16.74
CA ARG A 565 -8.60 -2.64 -16.13
C ARG A 565 -8.87 -2.03 -14.75
N LEU A 566 -10.13 -1.83 -14.37
CA LEU A 566 -10.49 -1.36 -13.02
C LEU A 566 -10.63 -2.52 -12.05
N LEU A 567 -11.25 -3.61 -12.49
CA LEU A 567 -11.54 -4.77 -11.67
C LEU A 567 -11.22 -6.06 -12.43
N ASP A 568 -10.37 -6.90 -11.85
CA ASP A 568 -10.14 -8.28 -12.30
C ASP A 568 -10.44 -9.21 -11.13
N ALA A 569 -11.50 -10.01 -11.26
CA ALA A 569 -12.05 -10.79 -10.16
C ALA A 569 -12.18 -12.27 -10.50
N LYS A 570 -11.41 -13.10 -9.79
CA LYS A 570 -11.49 -14.55 -9.86
C LYS A 570 -12.17 -15.12 -8.62
N SER A 571 -13.10 -16.05 -8.84
CA SER A 571 -13.78 -16.84 -7.82
C SER A 571 -14.44 -15.99 -6.72
N VAL A 572 -15.29 -15.03 -7.14
CA VAL A 572 -16.07 -14.20 -6.22
C VAL A 572 -17.57 -14.46 -6.36
N GLY A 573 -18.24 -14.77 -5.25
CA GLY A 573 -19.70 -14.89 -5.15
C GLY A 573 -20.29 -13.60 -4.59
N GLY A 574 -20.95 -12.82 -5.43
CA GLY A 574 -21.46 -11.50 -5.10
C GLY A 574 -20.36 -10.45 -5.13
N ILE A 575 -20.31 -9.69 -6.22
CA ILE A 575 -19.43 -8.54 -6.35
C ILE A 575 -20.18 -7.37 -6.98
N THR A 576 -20.15 -6.20 -6.34
CA THR A 576 -20.81 -5.00 -6.85
C THR A 576 -19.80 -3.93 -7.20
N PHE A 577 -20.04 -3.22 -8.29
CA PHE A 577 -19.30 -2.04 -8.71
C PHE A 577 -20.31 -0.93 -9.01
N THR A 578 -20.58 -0.07 -8.01
CA THR A 578 -21.72 0.84 -8.06
C THR A 578 -21.39 2.29 -7.72
N SER A 579 -22.06 3.23 -8.37
CA SER A 579 -21.94 4.67 -8.07
C SER A 579 -20.51 5.23 -8.16
N ASN A 580 -19.62 4.58 -8.92
CA ASN A 580 -18.24 5.03 -9.10
C ASN A 580 -18.14 6.07 -10.22
N LYS A 581 -17.12 6.92 -10.15
CA LYS A 581 -16.76 7.90 -11.20
C LYS A 581 -15.47 7.46 -11.88
N VAL A 582 -15.49 7.29 -13.20
CA VAL A 582 -14.33 6.79 -13.96
C VAL A 582 -13.95 7.79 -15.03
N ALA A 583 -12.83 8.47 -14.81
CA ALA A 583 -12.27 9.50 -15.69
C ALA A 583 -10.98 9.03 -16.35
N ARG A 584 -10.75 9.45 -17.60
CA ARG A 584 -9.45 9.28 -18.25
C ARG A 584 -8.41 10.21 -17.64
N LEU A 585 -7.15 9.76 -17.56
CA LEU A 585 -6.04 10.61 -17.13
C LEU A 585 -5.80 11.78 -18.08
N ASP A 586 -5.95 11.52 -19.38
CA ASP A 586 -5.73 12.49 -20.45
C ASP A 586 -7.01 13.26 -20.84
N ARG A 587 -8.09 13.22 -20.05
CA ARG A 587 -9.42 13.75 -20.45
C ARG A 587 -9.40 15.19 -20.97
N ASN A 588 -8.57 16.05 -20.38
CA ASN A 588 -8.43 17.47 -20.77
C ASN A 588 -7.46 17.68 -21.94
N THR A 589 -6.68 16.67 -22.30
CA THR A 589 -5.66 16.70 -23.35
C THR A 589 -5.94 15.70 -24.48
N ALA A 590 -7.08 15.01 -24.45
CA ALA A 590 -7.48 14.00 -25.43
C ALA A 590 -8.10 14.61 -26.71
N PHE A 591 -8.42 15.90 -26.67
CA PHE A 591 -8.90 16.66 -27.81
C PHE A 591 -8.48 18.13 -27.70
N ALA A 592 -8.43 18.80 -28.85
CA ALA A 592 -7.97 20.17 -29.00
C ALA A 592 -8.83 20.96 -30.00
N ALA A 593 -8.86 22.27 -29.86
CA ALA A 593 -9.40 23.16 -30.88
C ALA A 593 -8.34 23.44 -31.94
N GLU A 594 -8.75 23.42 -33.20
CA GLU A 594 -7.93 23.77 -34.36
C GLU A 594 -8.67 24.83 -35.16
N ALA A 595 -8.08 26.03 -35.29
CA ALA A 595 -8.65 27.14 -36.03
C ALA A 595 -8.12 27.16 -37.46
N GLU A 596 -8.97 27.29 -38.48
CA GLU A 596 -8.55 27.44 -39.89
C GLU A 596 -7.65 28.66 -40.11
N ASN A 597 -7.93 29.74 -39.38
CA ASN A 597 -7.12 30.94 -39.33
C ASN A 597 -7.08 31.49 -37.89
N VAL A 598 -5.88 31.52 -37.31
CA VAL A 598 -5.62 32.05 -35.96
C VAL A 598 -5.53 33.58 -35.90
N CYS A 599 -5.44 34.26 -37.04
CA CYS A 599 -5.38 35.71 -37.15
C CYS A 599 -6.39 36.28 -38.14
N PRO A 600 -7.71 36.14 -37.89
CA PRO A 600 -8.71 36.77 -38.75
C PRO A 600 -8.65 38.30 -38.63
N ALA A 601 -8.95 39.01 -39.72
CA ALA A 601 -9.16 40.45 -39.67
C ALA A 601 -10.44 40.79 -38.89
N PRO A 602 -10.52 41.96 -38.22
CA PRO A 602 -11.78 42.45 -37.63
C PRO A 602 -12.92 42.44 -38.66
N GLY A 603 -14.08 41.89 -38.29
CA GLY A 603 -15.24 41.70 -39.16
C GLY A 603 -15.21 40.46 -40.06
N ALA A 604 -14.09 39.73 -40.11
CA ALA A 604 -14.01 38.46 -40.85
C ALA A 604 -14.59 37.29 -40.04
N THR A 605 -14.82 36.17 -40.72
CA THR A 605 -15.16 34.90 -40.07
C THR A 605 -14.06 33.87 -40.31
N THR A 606 -13.78 33.06 -39.30
CA THR A 606 -12.92 31.88 -39.37
C THR A 606 -13.69 30.68 -38.81
N SER A 607 -13.16 29.46 -38.97
CA SER A 607 -13.74 28.26 -38.38
C SER A 607 -12.79 27.64 -37.36
N VAL A 608 -13.34 27.09 -36.30
CA VAL A 608 -12.66 26.25 -35.32
C VAL A 608 -13.33 24.89 -35.33
N ARG A 609 -12.54 23.82 -35.42
CA ARG A 609 -13.01 22.45 -35.25
C ARG A 609 -12.32 21.80 -34.06
N THR A 610 -12.98 20.80 -33.47
CA THR A 610 -12.36 19.97 -32.44
C THR A 610 -11.70 18.77 -33.11
N VAL A 611 -10.45 18.50 -32.77
CA VAL A 611 -9.69 17.34 -33.23
C VAL A 611 -9.27 16.48 -32.04
N THR A 612 -9.27 15.16 -32.22
CA THR A 612 -8.77 14.22 -31.21
C THR A 612 -7.26 14.20 -31.20
N THR A 613 -6.65 14.27 -30.03
CA THR A 613 -5.19 14.20 -29.80
C THR A 613 -4.77 12.90 -29.10
N ALA A 614 -5.73 12.09 -28.65
CA ALA A 614 -5.52 10.77 -28.08
C ALA A 614 -6.48 9.73 -28.68
N SER A 615 -6.10 8.46 -28.57
CA SER A 615 -6.98 7.34 -28.92
C SER A 615 -7.91 6.97 -27.76
N PRO A 616 -9.08 6.37 -28.04
CA PRO A 616 -9.85 5.65 -27.03
C PRO A 616 -9.02 4.60 -26.31
N TYR A 617 -9.42 4.25 -25.09
CA TYR A 617 -8.85 3.14 -24.34
C TYR A 617 -9.56 1.85 -24.74
N PHE A 618 -8.80 0.79 -25.01
CA PHE A 618 -9.33 -0.46 -25.54
C PHE A 618 -9.33 -1.60 -24.52
N THR A 619 -8.65 -1.43 -23.38
CA THR A 619 -8.67 -2.42 -22.30
C THR A 619 -10.07 -2.54 -21.72
N SER A 620 -10.55 -3.77 -21.53
CA SER A 620 -11.78 -4.03 -20.80
C SER A 620 -11.68 -3.52 -19.37
N LEU A 621 -12.67 -2.73 -18.93
CA LEU A 621 -12.70 -2.22 -17.55
C LEU A 621 -12.91 -3.33 -16.53
N PHE A 622 -13.53 -4.45 -16.91
CA PHE A 622 -13.90 -5.53 -16.00
C PHE A 622 -13.46 -6.91 -16.53
N SER A 623 -13.08 -7.80 -15.62
CA SER A 623 -12.92 -9.22 -15.90
C SER A 623 -13.45 -10.07 -14.74
N TYR A 624 -14.19 -11.13 -15.08
CA TYR A 624 -14.76 -12.08 -14.13
C TYR A 624 -14.40 -13.51 -14.51
N ARG A 625 -13.70 -14.20 -13.59
CA ARG A 625 -13.23 -15.58 -13.77
C ARG A 625 -13.86 -16.51 -12.74
N GLY A 626 -14.81 -17.34 -13.15
CA GLY A 626 -15.59 -18.19 -12.25
C GLY A 626 -16.27 -17.45 -11.10
N SER A 627 -16.76 -16.25 -11.36
CA SER A 627 -17.49 -15.45 -10.39
C SER A 627 -19.00 -15.58 -10.62
N SER A 628 -19.82 -15.22 -9.63
CA SER A 628 -21.27 -15.27 -9.72
C SER A 628 -21.92 -14.07 -9.03
N GLY A 629 -23.11 -13.66 -9.47
CA GLY A 629 -23.85 -12.53 -8.91
C GLY A 629 -23.10 -11.19 -8.99
N ALA A 630 -22.43 -10.90 -10.10
CA ALA A 630 -21.76 -9.62 -10.33
C ALA A 630 -22.76 -8.54 -10.81
N VAL A 631 -22.68 -7.34 -10.22
CA VAL A 631 -23.54 -6.20 -10.54
C VAL A 631 -22.72 -4.94 -10.80
N ILE A 632 -22.89 -4.33 -11.95
CA ILE A 632 -22.27 -3.05 -12.34
C ILE A 632 -23.38 -2.06 -12.63
N SER A 633 -23.62 -1.09 -11.74
CA SER A 633 -24.74 -0.16 -11.90
C SER A 633 -24.47 1.24 -11.37
N HIS A 634 -25.17 2.22 -11.93
CA HIS A 634 -25.16 3.63 -11.50
C HIS A 634 -23.76 4.29 -11.54
N ASN A 635 -22.83 3.76 -12.32
CA ASN A 635 -21.52 4.36 -12.50
C ASN A 635 -21.60 5.51 -13.52
N ALA A 636 -20.70 6.48 -13.39
CA ALA A 636 -20.52 7.56 -14.35
C ALA A 636 -19.17 7.40 -15.05
N PHE A 637 -19.20 7.21 -16.36
CA PHE A 637 -18.03 6.97 -17.19
C PHE A 637 -17.73 8.18 -18.09
N ASP A 638 -16.44 8.45 -18.26
CA ASP A 638 -15.96 9.41 -19.23
C ASP A 638 -15.98 8.84 -20.65
N ASN A 639 -15.95 9.73 -21.63
CA ASN A 639 -15.89 9.37 -23.04
C ASN A 639 -14.59 8.61 -23.37
N GLY A 640 -14.60 7.77 -24.41
CA GLY A 640 -13.39 7.06 -24.85
C GLY A 640 -12.95 5.88 -23.98
N LEU A 641 -13.81 5.35 -23.10
CA LEU A 641 -13.56 4.13 -22.31
C LEU A 641 -14.22 2.90 -22.97
N ASN A 642 -13.60 1.71 -22.83
CA ASN A 642 -14.19 0.45 -23.28
C ASN A 642 -15.00 -0.22 -22.17
N LEU A 643 -16.32 -0.03 -22.19
CA LEU A 643 -17.26 -0.59 -21.19
C LEU A 643 -17.54 -2.08 -21.44
N ARG A 644 -16.47 -2.88 -21.42
CA ARG A 644 -16.50 -4.33 -21.63
C ARG A 644 -16.20 -5.07 -20.34
N ALA A 645 -16.94 -6.16 -20.11
CA ALA A 645 -16.62 -7.19 -19.13
C ALA A 645 -16.15 -8.47 -19.83
N ASP A 646 -14.92 -8.89 -19.54
CA ASP A 646 -14.36 -10.16 -20.01
C ASP A 646 -14.81 -11.30 -19.09
N LEU A 647 -15.35 -12.37 -19.66
CA LEU A 647 -15.87 -13.51 -18.91
C LEU A 647 -15.06 -14.78 -19.23
N ASP A 648 -14.63 -15.49 -18.20
CA ASP A 648 -14.06 -16.83 -18.30
C ASP A 648 -14.62 -17.71 -17.16
N ALA A 649 -15.07 -18.92 -17.47
CA ALA A 649 -15.81 -19.80 -16.56
C ALA A 649 -16.95 -19.11 -15.77
N THR A 650 -17.43 -17.95 -16.22
CA THR A 650 -18.48 -17.14 -15.61
C THR A 650 -19.66 -17.14 -16.57
N ASP A 651 -20.83 -17.55 -16.08
CA ASP A 651 -22.06 -17.51 -16.85
C ASP A 651 -22.44 -16.02 -17.11
N PRO A 652 -22.65 -15.59 -18.37
CA PRO A 652 -23.07 -14.23 -18.67
C PRO A 652 -24.33 -13.77 -17.94
N ASP A 653 -25.26 -14.69 -17.60
CA ASP A 653 -26.47 -14.37 -16.83
C ASP A 653 -26.17 -14.00 -15.37
N GLN A 654 -24.94 -14.27 -14.91
CA GLN A 654 -24.45 -13.91 -13.57
C GLN A 654 -23.75 -12.54 -13.55
N VAL A 655 -23.68 -11.83 -14.68
CA VAL A 655 -23.09 -10.50 -14.76
C VAL A 655 -24.11 -9.52 -15.31
N THR A 656 -24.68 -8.71 -14.41
CA THR A 656 -25.61 -7.64 -14.76
C THR A 656 -24.85 -6.32 -14.83
N GLY A 657 -24.84 -5.67 -15.98
CA GLY A 657 -24.26 -4.34 -16.17
C GLY A 657 -25.26 -3.41 -16.84
N ASP A 658 -25.28 -2.13 -16.45
CA ASP A 658 -26.11 -1.10 -17.11
C ASP A 658 -25.75 -0.97 -18.59
N GLU A 659 -24.70 -0.21 -18.91
CA GLU A 659 -24.17 -0.03 -20.27
C GLU A 659 -22.91 -0.89 -20.53
N VAL A 660 -22.49 -1.70 -19.56
CA VAL A 660 -21.34 -2.60 -19.71
C VAL A 660 -21.77 -3.86 -20.48
N VAL A 661 -21.00 -4.21 -21.51
CA VAL A 661 -21.29 -5.34 -22.39
C VAL A 661 -20.39 -6.53 -22.08
N ASN A 662 -20.98 -7.72 -21.98
CA ASN A 662 -20.26 -8.97 -21.75
C ASN A 662 -19.59 -9.47 -23.04
N GLY A 663 -18.27 -9.65 -23.01
CA GLY A 663 -17.48 -10.33 -24.05
C GLY A 663 -17.32 -9.59 -25.38
N ALA A 664 -17.81 -8.36 -25.51
CA ALA A 664 -17.69 -7.55 -26.74
C ALA A 664 -17.32 -6.10 -26.42
N ASP A 665 -16.51 -5.50 -27.29
CA ASP A 665 -16.10 -4.11 -27.14
C ASP A 665 -17.30 -3.17 -27.15
N HIS A 666 -17.33 -2.27 -26.17
CA HIS A 666 -18.26 -1.15 -26.10
C HIS A 666 -17.47 0.12 -25.79
N VAL A 667 -16.72 0.57 -26.79
CA VAL A 667 -15.89 1.78 -26.70
C VAL A 667 -16.78 3.01 -26.88
N LEU A 668 -16.89 3.83 -25.83
CA LEU A 668 -17.61 5.09 -25.90
C LEU A 668 -16.91 6.05 -26.89
N PRO A 669 -17.65 6.80 -27.72
CA PRO A 669 -17.04 7.81 -28.59
C PRO A 669 -16.28 8.84 -27.75
N LEU A 670 -15.08 9.25 -28.20
CA LEU A 670 -14.30 10.25 -27.49
C LEU A 670 -14.94 11.65 -27.53
N LEU A 671 -15.61 11.97 -28.65
CA LEU A 671 -16.28 13.25 -28.91
C LEU A 671 -17.73 13.01 -29.38
N PRO A 672 -18.65 12.56 -28.50
CA PRO A 672 -20.03 12.30 -28.88
C PRO A 672 -20.79 13.59 -29.24
N THR A 673 -20.43 14.69 -28.56
CA THR A 673 -20.88 16.05 -28.85
C THR A 673 -19.74 17.02 -28.60
N THR A 674 -19.69 18.11 -29.36
CA THR A 674 -18.70 19.18 -29.19
C THR A 674 -19.38 20.54 -29.19
N GLY A 675 -18.91 21.44 -28.34
CA GLY A 675 -19.26 22.85 -28.28
C GLY A 675 -18.01 23.69 -28.06
N TYR A 676 -18.17 25.02 -27.99
CA TYR A 676 -17.05 25.95 -27.82
C TYR A 676 -17.42 27.07 -26.85
N THR A 677 -16.41 27.59 -26.17
CA THR A 677 -16.51 28.83 -25.37
C THR A 677 -15.44 29.80 -25.84
N SER A 678 -15.69 31.10 -25.68
CA SER A 678 -14.71 32.16 -25.96
C SER A 678 -14.38 32.91 -24.67
N SER A 679 -13.09 33.16 -24.43
CA SER A 679 -12.66 34.01 -23.31
C SER A 679 -13.01 35.49 -23.51
N ASN A 680 -13.30 35.93 -24.75
CA ASN A 680 -13.68 37.29 -25.07
C ASN A 680 -14.53 37.38 -26.35
N GLU A 681 -15.84 37.33 -26.19
CA GLU A 681 -16.79 37.38 -27.32
C GLU A 681 -16.76 38.69 -28.12
N ALA A 682 -16.29 39.80 -27.52
CA ALA A 682 -16.14 41.08 -28.24
C ALA A 682 -14.94 41.09 -29.20
N VAL A 683 -13.96 40.21 -28.97
CA VAL A 683 -12.82 39.99 -29.86
C VAL A 683 -13.13 38.85 -30.83
N ALA A 684 -13.59 37.71 -30.34
CA ALA A 684 -13.99 36.58 -31.17
C ALA A 684 -15.19 35.84 -30.55
N ALA A 685 -16.36 35.91 -31.20
CA ALA A 685 -17.54 35.15 -30.80
C ALA A 685 -17.59 33.82 -31.56
N VAL A 686 -17.78 32.70 -30.86
CA VAL A 686 -17.87 31.36 -31.46
C VAL A 686 -19.29 30.81 -31.28
N ASP A 687 -19.86 30.25 -32.34
CA ASP A 687 -21.15 29.58 -32.27
C ASP A 687 -21.00 28.06 -32.00
N PRO A 688 -22.09 27.33 -31.68
CA PRO A 688 -22.02 25.90 -31.43
C PRO A 688 -21.48 25.06 -32.59
N THR A 689 -21.46 25.57 -33.82
CA THR A 689 -20.92 24.87 -35.00
C THR A 689 -19.42 25.11 -35.17
N GLY A 690 -18.81 25.94 -34.33
CA GLY A 690 -17.39 26.32 -34.43
C GLY A 690 -17.14 27.47 -35.40
N ARG A 691 -18.18 28.15 -35.90
CA ARG A 691 -17.99 29.37 -36.69
C ARG A 691 -17.62 30.51 -35.75
N VAL A 692 -16.49 31.17 -36.03
CA VAL A 692 -16.01 32.30 -35.25
C VAL A 692 -16.20 33.60 -36.03
N THR A 693 -16.80 34.60 -35.38
CA THR A 693 -16.92 35.97 -35.87
C THR A 693 -15.92 36.87 -35.16
N ALA A 694 -14.95 37.41 -35.91
CA ALA A 694 -13.95 38.33 -35.39
C ALA A 694 -14.55 39.73 -35.22
N GLY A 695 -14.59 40.24 -33.99
CA GLY A 695 -15.14 41.54 -33.63
C GLY A 695 -14.09 42.65 -33.67
N SER A 696 -13.47 42.91 -32.52
CA SER A 696 -12.44 43.93 -32.35
C SER A 696 -11.02 43.33 -32.34
N ALA A 697 -10.00 44.15 -32.64
CA ALA A 697 -8.62 43.72 -32.58
C ALA A 697 -8.22 43.37 -31.13
N GLY A 698 -7.52 42.25 -30.94
CA GLY A 698 -7.15 41.72 -29.63
C GLY A 698 -6.96 40.21 -29.66
N THR A 699 -6.81 39.60 -28.48
CA THR A 699 -6.71 38.15 -28.32
C THR A 699 -7.97 37.56 -27.70
N ALA A 700 -8.35 36.36 -28.15
CA ALA A 700 -9.42 35.55 -27.57
C ALA A 700 -9.03 34.08 -27.63
N VAL A 701 -9.37 33.33 -26.59
CA VAL A 701 -9.10 31.90 -26.47
C VAL A 701 -10.40 31.14 -26.72
N ILE A 702 -10.39 30.28 -27.73
CA ILE A 702 -11.52 29.40 -28.04
C ILE A 702 -11.24 28.02 -27.46
N THR A 703 -12.08 27.60 -26.51
CA THR A 703 -11.93 26.33 -25.80
C THR A 703 -12.99 25.34 -26.24
N PRO A 704 -12.63 24.15 -26.74
CA PRO A 704 -13.59 23.11 -27.08
C PRO A 704 -14.13 22.46 -25.81
N VAL A 705 -15.41 22.12 -25.80
CA VAL A 705 -16.10 21.45 -24.69
C VAL A 705 -16.79 20.20 -25.21
N THR A 706 -16.66 19.09 -24.48
CA THR A 706 -17.45 17.88 -24.71
C THR A 706 -18.17 17.48 -23.43
N HIS A 707 -19.35 16.86 -23.58
CA HIS A 707 -20.15 16.38 -22.46
C HIS A 707 -19.96 14.87 -22.27
N SER A 708 -19.73 14.44 -21.03
CA SER A 708 -19.76 13.03 -20.62
C SER A 708 -20.66 12.84 -19.40
N GLN A 709 -20.82 11.60 -18.92
CA GLN A 709 -21.63 11.32 -17.72
C GLN A 709 -21.05 11.99 -16.45
N LEU A 710 -19.78 12.39 -16.49
CA LEU A 710 -19.11 13.14 -15.44
C LEU A 710 -19.33 14.66 -15.53
N GLY A 711 -20.04 15.13 -16.55
CA GLY A 711 -20.26 16.53 -16.87
C GLY A 711 -19.36 17.04 -17.98
N ASP A 712 -19.23 18.37 -18.08
CA ASP A 712 -18.46 19.01 -19.14
C ASP A 712 -16.96 18.86 -18.93
N THR A 713 -16.26 18.60 -20.03
CA THR A 713 -14.80 18.51 -20.11
C THR A 713 -14.30 19.53 -21.12
N THR A 714 -13.33 20.34 -20.74
CA THR A 714 -12.66 21.29 -21.65
C THR A 714 -11.40 20.66 -22.22
N GLY A 715 -11.23 20.74 -23.55
CA GLY A 715 -10.02 20.29 -24.22
C GLY A 715 -8.96 21.38 -24.33
N VAL A 716 -7.88 21.08 -25.05
CA VAL A 716 -6.79 22.04 -25.29
C VAL A 716 -7.33 23.20 -26.15
N PRO A 717 -7.25 24.45 -25.71
CA PRO A 717 -7.81 25.57 -26.43
C PRO A 717 -6.91 26.04 -27.59
N VAL A 718 -7.45 26.92 -28.43
CA VAL A 718 -6.70 27.66 -29.45
C VAL A 718 -6.79 29.16 -29.19
N GLU A 719 -5.67 29.86 -29.26
CA GLU A 719 -5.62 31.32 -29.17
C GLU A 719 -5.79 31.94 -30.56
N LEU A 720 -6.70 32.92 -30.66
CA LEU A 720 -6.92 33.75 -31.83
C LEU A 720 -6.40 35.16 -31.55
N THR A 721 -5.64 35.73 -32.49
CA THR A 721 -5.19 37.13 -32.44
C THR A 721 -5.82 37.94 -33.57
N VAL A 722 -6.97 38.53 -33.29
CA VAL A 722 -7.75 39.30 -34.26
C VAL A 722 -7.03 40.60 -34.63
N GLY A 723 -6.84 40.83 -35.92
CA GLY A 723 -6.20 42.05 -36.44
C GLY A 723 -4.68 42.13 -36.26
N ALA A 724 -4.01 41.02 -35.93
CA ALA A 724 -2.55 40.95 -35.96
C ALA A 724 -1.99 40.99 -37.40
N ASP A 725 -0.73 41.40 -37.51
CA ASP A 725 0.03 41.30 -38.77
C ASP A 725 0.14 39.83 -39.19
N PRO A 726 -0.34 39.44 -40.40
CA PRO A 726 -0.22 38.08 -40.92
C PRO A 726 1.22 37.55 -40.97
N ALA A 727 2.22 38.42 -41.01
CA ALA A 727 3.64 38.05 -40.96
C ALA A 727 4.18 37.84 -39.52
N SER A 728 3.37 38.10 -38.50
CA SER A 728 3.79 37.95 -37.11
C SER A 728 4.01 36.47 -36.74
N PRO A 729 4.95 36.17 -35.82
CA PRO A 729 5.16 34.81 -35.33
C PRO A 729 3.89 34.15 -34.76
N ALA A 730 2.97 34.94 -34.20
CA ALA A 730 1.68 34.47 -33.70
C ALA A 730 0.77 33.93 -34.82
N CYS A 731 0.81 34.53 -36.00
CA CYS A 731 0.05 34.10 -37.18
C CYS A 731 0.76 33.02 -38.01
N ALA A 732 2.07 32.84 -37.78
CA ALA A 732 2.89 31.81 -38.40
C ALA A 732 2.98 30.50 -37.58
N LYS A 733 2.39 30.46 -36.37
CA LYS A 733 2.37 29.26 -35.53
C LYS A 733 1.61 28.15 -36.26
N ALA A 734 2.19 26.96 -36.36
CA ALA A 734 1.56 25.83 -37.03
C ALA A 734 0.19 25.53 -36.40
N LEU A 735 -0.77 25.12 -37.24
CA LEU A 735 -2.09 24.64 -36.83
C LEU A 735 -1.89 23.38 -35.96
N GLY A 736 -1.82 23.56 -34.64
CA GLY A 736 -1.60 22.44 -33.73
C GLY A 736 -1.66 22.86 -32.27
N PRO A 737 -2.12 21.96 -31.38
CA PRO A 737 -2.17 22.21 -29.95
C PRO A 737 -0.77 22.45 -29.37
N ASP A 738 -0.64 23.46 -28.50
CA ASP A 738 0.55 23.67 -27.67
C ASP A 738 0.49 22.71 -26.47
N THR A 739 0.94 21.48 -26.68
CA THR A 739 0.79 20.38 -25.71
C THR A 739 1.73 20.47 -24.50
N ASP A 740 2.77 21.31 -24.58
CA ASP A 740 3.80 21.42 -23.53
C ASP A 740 3.30 22.11 -22.26
N ALA A 741 2.17 22.85 -22.32
CA ALA A 741 1.62 23.60 -21.21
C ALA A 741 0.72 22.78 -20.25
N LEU A 742 0.44 21.51 -20.54
CA LEU A 742 -0.60 20.72 -19.84
C LEU A 742 -0.08 19.37 -19.31
N SER A 743 1.22 19.19 -19.13
CA SER A 743 1.75 18.01 -18.45
C SER A 743 1.06 17.86 -17.09
N VAL A 744 0.57 16.64 -16.82
CA VAL A 744 -0.19 16.27 -15.62
C VAL A 744 0.69 16.48 -14.39
N THR A 745 0.74 17.72 -13.93
CA THR A 745 1.37 18.11 -12.69
C THR A 745 0.44 17.68 -11.57
N ARG A 746 0.94 16.80 -10.70
CA ARG A 746 0.28 16.49 -9.44
C ARG A 746 0.07 17.81 -8.69
N ASP A 747 -1.17 18.11 -8.30
CA ASP A 747 -1.47 19.24 -7.43
C ASP A 747 -0.50 19.19 -6.23
N PRO A 748 0.14 20.32 -5.87
CA PRO A 748 1.23 20.37 -4.90
C PRO A 748 0.90 19.77 -3.54
#